data_AF-A0A9D5IB87-F1
#
_entry.id   AF-A0A9D5IB87-F1
#
_cell.length_a   1.000
_cell.length_b   1.000
_cell.length_c   1.000
_cell.angle_alpha   90.00
_cell.angle_beta   90.00
_cell.angle_gamma   90.00
#
_symmetry.space_group_name_H-M   'P 1'
#
loop_
_entity.id
_entity.type
_entity.pdbx_description
1 polymer ?
#
loop_
_entity_poly.entity_id
_entity_poly.type
_entity_poly.pdbx_seq_one_letter_code
_entity_poly.pdbx_strand_id
1 'polypeptide(L)'
;MTGFFSVSLKHFRLMGDPQPQWRRPQLGALTAMVAHWSLNDADPCVLSIPTGSGKTAIALAAPFLRQEPPKRVLVVAPSVAVREQLVKQFESQAILQQIGALSVLADQDDGIPVPSVGELSGLPDSWESLLDYDVVVALPNSISPMHFDEAHQPPLDLFDMIVIDEAHHAPADTWKAILDHFGHVPSVLLTATPIRRDRKRIPGRLVYHYPVRRALAEGIFQPVEARLLPMPATQTRANSDALIADEVLRIFHSEAHGNSTLMIRAGSIQRLQELSAIYETKGLALERLHNRVSPTKQKSIIERLRLGDTRAVAVVGMLGEGFDLPSMRIVAYHDKHKSLPATIQLIGRLARASEAFPQQSVLVTVRDEDVFPELKGVVRELYQEDPDWSVVLPGVIDDEIVTILRDREFAESFTTDGDTISPSWLHPLRRSVVLEVSDPNWEPPFHEEALREEFQQGSRIGRGIVRLSAVTEDRRFLALVVETMEQPKWSSEPSLTDRRFDLHVVAFRRSARVDLPSLVFLNTEAGTVNYLMEHLGINEIATALDPDRVSKYLDSLERRGVSSVGVKATAAANRGTTAYKNFMGSNVDRGLRASDVAGAALGHAMLQFNDGGQSSTAGASTAKGKLWVTRYASLRDYDEWIDDTAARLWFDFGSPSGPLLPNVNRGQRLTEWPDSLLVAAELHPALSGQSWSFALGEGITCAIEDVELHVAQDPTGTFAVPGRAVNERVEFVAVRNDRNHGTQHALWHGCVDTAGQTHSLSAEIEIRRGYSEPRNLSKLLTEFPPTLYFADGTTTSGPVVYRNRRLGFMFPPDGLVVIDWTGVDVTAETRATAAGKGHGLQSIHERLESHLRNVPRAGKHRWIICNDGSGEIADYLVIEVVRSGEIKLGLWHAKFGAGQPSVRIEDVQVVVAQALRSRRWFTDSRLWAELCARLVGESSPRATLVDGSDDPRRLLVYLGYDPHNGGRRRHSWRRRTPIILSEVGIVQPGLSGSQHASQLAQRTASALGVQELIELFADVTLADGRSGSLIVSA
;
A
#
# COMPACT_ATOMS: atom_id res chain seq x y z
N MET A 1 22.15 25.99 -50.97
CA MET A 1 23.34 25.18 -51.34
C MET A 1 23.07 23.74 -50.95
N THR A 2 23.58 22.77 -51.71
CA THR A 2 23.57 21.35 -51.33
C THR A 2 24.56 21.15 -50.18
N GLY A 3 24.13 20.61 -49.04
CA GLY A 3 24.98 20.43 -47.85
C GLY A 3 26.01 19.30 -48.01
N PHE A 4 27.02 19.27 -47.14
CA PHE A 4 28.11 18.29 -47.17
C PHE A 4 27.61 16.84 -47.32
N PHE A 5 26.63 16.43 -46.51
CA PHE A 5 26.16 15.04 -46.49
C PHE A 5 25.53 14.61 -47.81
N SER A 6 24.83 15.50 -48.52
CA SER A 6 24.26 15.20 -49.83
C SER A 6 25.34 15.06 -50.90
N VAL A 7 26.36 15.93 -50.89
CA VAL A 7 27.46 15.89 -51.86
C VAL A 7 28.35 14.66 -51.63
N SER A 8 28.63 14.35 -50.37
CA SER A 8 29.50 13.25 -49.96
C SER A 8 28.80 11.88 -49.97
N LEU A 9 27.48 11.83 -50.16
CA LEU A 9 26.71 10.57 -50.17
C LEU A 9 27.23 9.57 -51.23
N LYS A 10 27.71 10.06 -52.38
CA LYS A 10 28.29 9.22 -53.45
C LYS A 10 29.55 8.45 -53.01
N HIS A 11 30.22 8.92 -51.96
CA HIS A 11 31.42 8.32 -51.37
C HIS A 11 31.11 7.44 -50.16
N PHE A 12 29.89 7.53 -49.61
CA PHE A 12 29.48 6.82 -48.42
C PHE A 12 28.88 5.44 -48.78
N ARG A 13 29.28 4.41 -48.03
CA ARG A 13 28.78 3.04 -48.20
C ARG A 13 28.47 2.42 -46.84
N LEU A 14 27.23 1.99 -46.66
CA LEU A 14 26.86 1.13 -45.53
C LEU A 14 27.24 -0.34 -45.81
N MET A 15 26.96 -0.81 -47.02
CA MET A 15 27.31 -2.14 -47.56
C MET A 15 27.69 -1.98 -49.04
N GLY A 16 28.57 -2.81 -49.59
CA GLY A 16 29.01 -2.71 -50.99
C GLY A 16 30.38 -3.35 -51.25
N ASP A 17 30.94 -3.23 -52.46
CA ASP A 17 32.27 -3.77 -52.79
C ASP A 17 33.27 -2.63 -53.15
N PRO A 18 34.36 -2.40 -52.40
CA PRO A 18 34.81 -3.19 -51.24
C PRO A 18 33.92 -3.01 -50.02
N GLN A 19 33.75 -4.10 -49.26
CA GLN A 19 32.88 -4.15 -48.08
C GLN A 19 33.48 -3.34 -46.93
N PRO A 20 32.77 -2.32 -46.42
CA PRO A 20 33.23 -1.58 -45.26
C PRO A 20 33.34 -2.50 -44.03
N GLN A 21 34.41 -2.33 -43.25
CA GLN A 21 34.78 -3.14 -42.09
C GLN A 21 34.03 -2.70 -40.82
N TRP A 22 32.69 -2.63 -40.89
CA TRP A 22 31.87 -2.32 -39.73
C TRP A 22 31.98 -3.42 -38.67
N ARG A 23 32.14 -3.03 -37.40
CA ARG A 23 31.92 -3.94 -36.28
C ARG A 23 30.44 -4.32 -36.23
N ARG A 24 30.13 -5.55 -35.81
CA ARG A 24 28.75 -6.04 -35.62
C ARG A 24 27.82 -5.06 -34.87
N PRO A 25 28.19 -4.48 -33.71
CA PRO A 25 27.35 -3.50 -33.03
C PRO A 25 27.09 -2.23 -33.85
N GLN A 26 28.03 -1.80 -34.69
CA GLN A 26 27.87 -0.61 -35.54
C GLN A 26 26.89 -0.88 -36.67
N LEU A 27 27.10 -1.98 -37.40
CA LEU A 27 26.23 -2.35 -38.51
C LEU A 27 24.79 -2.60 -38.04
N GLY A 28 24.62 -3.38 -36.96
CA GLY A 28 23.30 -3.68 -36.40
C GLY A 28 22.55 -2.42 -35.95
N ALA A 29 23.24 -1.48 -35.30
CA ALA A 29 22.66 -0.22 -34.88
C ALA A 29 22.23 0.67 -36.07
N LEU A 30 23.10 0.81 -37.07
CA LEU A 30 22.81 1.60 -38.27
C LEU A 30 21.63 1.03 -39.06
N THR A 31 21.56 -0.29 -39.24
CA THR A 31 20.44 -0.93 -39.94
C THR A 31 19.14 -0.86 -39.15
N ALA A 32 19.19 -1.02 -37.83
CA ALA A 32 18.00 -0.91 -36.98
C ALA A 32 17.44 0.52 -36.97
N MET A 33 18.33 1.51 -36.97
CA MET A 33 17.97 2.93 -37.09
C MET A 33 17.28 3.25 -38.43
N VAL A 34 17.80 2.74 -39.56
CA VAL A 34 17.14 2.89 -40.88
C VAL A 34 15.76 2.24 -40.89
N ALA A 35 15.64 1.03 -40.34
CA ALA A 35 14.34 0.34 -40.25
C ALA A 35 13.34 1.14 -39.38
N HIS A 36 13.79 1.76 -38.29
CA HIS A 36 12.94 2.60 -37.46
C HIS A 36 12.45 3.85 -38.20
N TRP A 37 13.34 4.56 -38.88
CA TRP A 37 12.98 5.77 -39.63
C TRP A 37 12.10 5.50 -40.85
N SER A 38 12.09 4.28 -41.40
CA SER A 38 11.13 3.93 -42.47
C SER A 38 9.67 3.91 -42.01
N LEU A 39 9.42 3.86 -40.69
CA LEU A 39 8.06 3.89 -40.12
C LEU A 39 7.76 5.23 -39.45
N ASN A 40 8.73 5.80 -38.72
CA ASN A 40 8.56 7.04 -37.98
C ASN A 40 9.76 7.96 -38.24
N ASP A 41 9.58 8.97 -39.10
CA ASP A 41 10.69 9.71 -39.69
C ASP A 41 11.36 10.72 -38.75
N ALA A 42 10.60 11.24 -37.77
CA ALA A 42 11.07 12.24 -36.79
C ALA A 42 11.23 11.66 -35.36
N ASP A 43 10.81 10.42 -35.11
CA ASP A 43 10.85 9.84 -33.77
C ASP A 43 12.29 9.71 -33.24
N PRO A 44 12.56 10.10 -31.98
CA PRO A 44 13.89 9.94 -31.40
C PRO A 44 14.31 8.47 -31.29
N CYS A 45 15.44 8.14 -31.91
CA CYS A 45 16.01 6.80 -31.97
C CYS A 45 17.08 6.61 -30.91
N VAL A 46 16.84 5.76 -29.90
CA VAL A 46 17.80 5.44 -28.84
C VAL A 46 18.57 4.16 -29.19
N LEU A 47 19.90 4.26 -29.21
CA LEU A 47 20.82 3.15 -29.48
C LEU A 47 21.70 2.90 -28.25
N SER A 48 21.53 1.73 -27.64
CA SER A 48 22.28 1.29 -26.45
C SER A 48 23.46 0.40 -26.86
N ILE A 49 24.67 0.93 -26.79
CA ILE A 49 25.87 0.22 -27.26
C ILE A 49 27.00 0.40 -26.26
N PRO A 50 27.73 -0.67 -25.87
CA PRO A 50 28.80 -0.59 -24.88
C PRO A 50 29.88 0.44 -25.25
N THR A 51 30.46 1.08 -24.23
CA THR A 51 31.51 2.10 -24.42
C THR A 51 32.74 1.53 -25.12
N GLY A 52 33.14 2.09 -26.26
CA GLY A 52 34.31 1.59 -27.02
C GLY A 52 33.95 0.63 -28.16
N SER A 53 32.68 0.24 -28.29
CA SER A 53 32.17 -0.54 -29.44
C SER A 53 31.91 0.31 -30.69
N GLY A 54 32.21 1.61 -30.65
CA GLY A 54 32.23 2.49 -31.82
C GLY A 54 31.05 3.44 -32.00
N LYS A 55 30.46 3.98 -30.91
CA LYS A 55 29.37 4.99 -30.95
C LYS A 55 29.68 6.18 -31.87
N THR A 56 30.92 6.67 -31.86
CA THR A 56 31.34 7.78 -32.72
C THR A 56 31.17 7.46 -34.21
N ALA A 57 31.47 6.23 -34.65
CA ALA A 57 31.28 5.84 -36.05
C ALA A 57 29.80 5.91 -36.46
N ILE A 58 28.90 5.57 -35.54
CA ILE A 58 27.45 5.65 -35.75
C ILE A 58 27.00 7.11 -35.84
N ALA A 59 27.47 7.98 -34.93
CA ALA A 59 27.19 9.41 -34.97
C ALA A 59 27.60 10.06 -36.30
N LEU A 60 28.78 9.70 -36.83
CA LEU A 60 29.29 10.21 -38.11
C LEU A 60 28.49 9.68 -39.31
N ALA A 61 28.06 8.41 -39.26
CA ALA A 61 27.37 7.75 -40.36
C ALA A 61 25.87 8.08 -40.44
N ALA A 62 25.23 8.36 -39.31
CA ALA A 62 23.78 8.52 -39.24
C ALA A 62 23.21 9.59 -40.21
N PRO A 63 23.84 10.77 -40.40
CA PRO A 63 23.39 11.76 -41.38
C PRO A 63 23.34 11.24 -42.82
N PHE A 64 24.25 10.33 -43.20
CA PHE A 64 24.30 9.75 -44.56
C PHE A 64 23.20 8.72 -44.83
N LEU A 65 22.55 8.20 -43.80
CA LEU A 65 21.56 7.13 -43.91
C LEU A 65 20.12 7.62 -44.08
N ARG A 66 19.93 8.93 -44.04
CA ARG A 66 18.63 9.56 -44.32
C ARG A 66 18.33 9.49 -45.82
N GLN A 67 17.06 9.28 -46.17
CA GLN A 67 16.61 9.37 -47.56
C GLN A 67 16.90 10.76 -48.14
N GLU A 68 16.66 11.80 -47.34
CA GLU A 68 17.11 13.16 -47.59
C GLU A 68 18.19 13.53 -46.57
N PRO A 69 19.48 13.51 -46.95
CA PRO A 69 20.57 13.86 -46.04
C PRO A 69 20.40 15.28 -45.49
N PRO A 70 20.63 15.49 -44.18
CA PRO A 70 20.45 16.78 -43.53
C PRO A 70 21.44 17.81 -44.09
N LYS A 71 21.04 19.08 -44.16
CA LYS A 71 21.98 20.16 -44.49
C LYS A 71 22.81 20.48 -43.26
N ARG A 72 22.19 20.50 -42.08
CA ARG A 72 22.86 20.83 -40.81
C ARG A 72 22.50 19.88 -39.69
N VAL A 73 23.54 19.36 -39.02
CA VAL A 73 23.41 18.41 -37.91
C VAL A 73 23.83 19.08 -36.60
N LEU A 74 22.97 19.06 -35.59
CA LEU A 74 23.35 19.41 -34.22
C LEU A 74 23.88 18.18 -33.50
N VAL A 75 25.06 18.27 -32.92
CA VAL A 75 25.66 17.23 -32.08
C VAL A 75 25.78 17.74 -30.64
N VAL A 76 25.05 17.15 -29.72
CA VAL A 76 25.04 17.53 -28.31
C VAL A 76 25.98 16.63 -27.51
N ALA A 77 26.96 17.23 -26.86
CA ALA A 77 27.99 16.54 -26.07
C ALA A 77 27.85 16.85 -24.57
N PRO A 78 28.07 15.88 -23.67
CA PRO A 78 27.86 16.07 -22.22
C PRO A 78 28.92 16.93 -21.53
N SER A 79 30.10 17.09 -22.15
CA SER A 79 31.22 17.83 -21.56
C SER A 79 32.13 18.44 -22.62
N VAL A 80 32.94 19.41 -22.20
CA VAL A 80 33.94 20.08 -23.05
C VAL A 80 34.88 19.06 -23.70
N ALA A 81 35.33 18.04 -22.97
CA ALA A 81 36.25 17.03 -23.50
C ALA A 81 35.61 16.17 -24.60
N VAL A 82 34.35 15.74 -24.42
CA VAL A 82 33.61 14.99 -25.46
C VAL A 82 33.37 15.87 -26.68
N ARG A 83 33.02 17.14 -26.46
CA ARG A 83 32.79 18.11 -27.53
C ARG A 83 34.05 18.31 -28.38
N GLU A 84 35.19 18.64 -27.76
CA GLU A 84 36.49 18.80 -28.44
C GLU A 84 36.86 17.52 -29.23
N GLN A 85 36.52 16.33 -28.70
CA GLN A 85 36.73 15.06 -29.40
C GLN A 85 35.80 14.92 -30.62
N LEU A 86 34.49 15.17 -30.47
CA LEU A 86 33.53 15.03 -31.54
C LEU A 86 33.78 16.03 -32.68
N VAL A 87 34.16 17.27 -32.38
CA VAL A 87 34.57 18.27 -33.40
C VAL A 87 35.65 17.68 -34.30
N LYS A 88 36.76 17.21 -33.73
CA LYS A 88 37.87 16.60 -34.50
C LYS A 88 37.44 15.38 -35.31
N GLN A 89 36.51 14.58 -34.79
CA GLN A 89 36.03 13.37 -35.47
C GLN A 89 35.12 13.72 -36.66
N PHE A 90 34.26 14.73 -36.53
CA PHE A 90 33.46 15.24 -37.64
C PHE A 90 34.31 15.97 -38.69
N GLU A 91 35.31 16.76 -38.29
CA GLU A 91 36.22 17.43 -39.23
C GLU A 91 37.02 16.42 -40.08
N SER A 92 37.60 15.41 -39.43
CA SER A 92 38.50 14.48 -40.11
C SER A 92 37.80 13.35 -40.85
N GLN A 93 36.59 12.94 -40.39
CA GLN A 93 35.90 11.73 -40.86
C GLN A 93 36.78 10.46 -40.82
N ALA A 94 37.85 10.46 -40.03
CA ALA A 94 38.92 9.48 -40.11
C ALA A 94 38.42 8.06 -39.80
N ILE A 95 37.47 7.92 -38.87
CA ILE A 95 36.91 6.62 -38.51
C ILE A 95 36.13 6.00 -39.69
N LEU A 96 35.33 6.79 -40.41
CA LEU A 96 34.59 6.27 -41.57
C LEU A 96 35.53 5.89 -42.71
N GLN A 97 36.61 6.65 -42.91
CA GLN A 97 37.64 6.32 -43.90
C GLN A 97 38.41 5.04 -43.52
N GLN A 98 38.80 4.88 -42.25
CA GLN A 98 39.46 3.67 -41.75
C GLN A 98 38.60 2.41 -41.89
N ILE A 99 37.28 2.54 -41.69
CA ILE A 99 36.31 1.45 -41.89
C ILE A 99 36.13 1.17 -43.40
N GLY A 100 36.51 2.08 -44.29
CA GLY A 100 36.20 2.00 -45.72
C GLY A 100 34.76 2.40 -46.05
N ALA A 101 34.02 2.94 -45.08
CA ALA A 101 32.66 3.44 -45.25
C ALA A 101 32.60 4.77 -45.98
N LEU A 102 33.69 5.54 -45.99
CA LEU A 102 33.84 6.76 -46.76
C LEU A 102 35.12 6.67 -47.60
N SER A 103 34.99 6.50 -48.92
CA SER A 103 36.13 6.29 -49.82
C SER A 103 35.94 6.91 -51.19
N VAL A 104 37.05 7.30 -51.82
CA VAL A 104 37.08 7.72 -53.23
C VAL A 104 37.09 6.47 -54.11
N LEU A 105 36.20 6.39 -55.10
CA LEU A 105 36.19 5.31 -56.07
C LEU A 105 37.30 5.53 -57.10
N ALA A 106 37.89 4.44 -57.59
CA ALA A 106 39.04 4.48 -58.50
C ALA A 106 38.80 5.30 -59.80
N ASP A 107 37.56 5.61 -60.13
CA ASP A 107 37.15 6.36 -61.32
C ASP A 107 36.69 7.82 -61.05
N GLN A 108 36.96 8.39 -59.85
CA GLN A 108 36.59 9.78 -59.51
C GLN A 108 37.74 10.57 -58.86
N ASP A 109 38.19 11.66 -59.50
CA ASP A 109 39.34 12.50 -59.07
C ASP A 109 38.98 13.62 -58.07
N ASP A 110 37.72 13.74 -57.65
CA ASP A 110 37.24 14.94 -56.92
C ASP A 110 37.65 15.01 -55.43
N GLY A 111 38.26 13.97 -54.87
CA GLY A 111 38.54 13.87 -53.43
C GLY A 111 37.27 13.75 -52.57
N ILE A 112 37.42 13.47 -51.27
CA ILE A 112 36.31 13.48 -50.31
C ILE A 112 36.16 14.92 -49.80
N PRO A 113 34.97 15.57 -49.92
CA PRO A 113 34.74 16.87 -49.32
C PRO A 113 35.02 16.87 -47.81
N VAL A 114 35.31 18.04 -47.23
CA VAL A 114 35.49 18.19 -45.77
C VAL A 114 34.29 18.95 -45.22
N PRO A 115 33.61 18.47 -44.17
CA PRO A 115 32.49 19.19 -43.57
C PRO A 115 32.98 20.44 -42.84
N SER A 116 32.20 21.52 -42.92
CA SER A 116 32.35 22.69 -42.05
C SER A 116 31.79 22.37 -40.66
N VAL A 117 32.63 22.41 -39.62
CA VAL A 117 32.24 22.04 -38.25
C VAL A 117 32.36 23.24 -37.30
N GLY A 118 31.24 23.63 -36.69
CA GLY A 118 31.18 24.70 -35.69
C GLY A 118 31.25 24.18 -34.27
N GLU A 119 32.02 24.83 -33.40
CA GLU A 119 32.11 24.50 -31.97
C GLU A 119 31.41 25.57 -31.11
N LEU A 120 30.39 25.16 -30.34
CA LEU A 120 29.64 26.08 -29.48
C LEU A 120 29.94 25.86 -27.99
N SER A 121 30.46 26.91 -27.33
CA SER A 121 30.91 26.90 -25.93
C SER A 121 30.10 27.74 -24.95
N GLY A 122 29.37 28.72 -25.47
CA GLY A 122 28.52 29.62 -24.72
C GLY A 122 27.26 29.90 -25.51
N LEU A 123 26.50 30.90 -25.09
CA LEU A 123 25.36 31.36 -25.87
C LEU A 123 25.90 32.00 -27.17
N PRO A 124 25.35 31.67 -28.34
CA PRO A 124 25.77 32.29 -29.59
C PRO A 124 25.33 33.76 -29.63
N ASP A 125 26.16 34.62 -30.23
CA ASP A 125 25.83 36.03 -30.42
C ASP A 125 24.67 36.22 -31.42
N SER A 126 24.57 35.33 -32.41
CA SER A 126 23.45 35.25 -33.36
C SER A 126 23.32 33.82 -33.91
N TRP A 127 22.08 33.34 -34.06
CA TRP A 127 21.79 32.05 -34.69
C TRP A 127 22.19 31.99 -36.17
N GLU A 128 22.22 33.15 -36.85
CA GLU A 128 22.62 33.25 -38.25
C GLU A 128 24.08 32.84 -38.47
N SER A 129 24.95 33.04 -37.46
CA SER A 129 26.35 32.62 -37.51
C SER A 129 26.54 31.11 -37.65
N LEU A 130 25.49 30.32 -37.38
CA LEU A 130 25.50 28.87 -37.47
C LEU A 130 25.00 28.33 -38.83
N LEU A 131 24.59 29.21 -39.76
CA LEU A 131 24.07 28.82 -41.07
C LEU A 131 25.14 28.24 -42.01
N ASP A 132 26.41 28.61 -41.80
CA ASP A 132 27.54 28.23 -42.67
C ASP A 132 28.23 26.91 -42.28
N TYR A 133 27.78 26.26 -41.19
CA TYR A 133 28.35 24.98 -40.73
C TYR A 133 27.45 23.81 -41.13
N ASP A 134 28.03 22.74 -41.66
CA ASP A 134 27.34 21.47 -41.92
C ASP A 134 27.05 20.71 -40.62
N VAL A 135 27.91 20.88 -39.61
CA VAL A 135 27.78 20.25 -38.29
C VAL A 135 28.07 21.27 -37.20
N VAL A 136 27.21 21.35 -36.20
CA VAL A 136 27.45 22.16 -35.01
C VAL A 136 27.54 21.24 -33.79
N VAL A 137 28.67 21.28 -33.08
CA VAL A 137 28.87 20.51 -31.85
C VAL A 137 28.74 21.45 -30.65
N ALA A 138 27.77 21.19 -29.78
CA ALA A 138 27.39 22.09 -28.69
C ALA A 138 27.30 21.39 -27.33
N LEU A 139 27.44 22.18 -26.27
CA LEU A 139 27.03 21.77 -24.92
C LEU A 139 25.53 22.04 -24.72
N PRO A 140 24.82 21.26 -23.89
CA PRO A 140 23.39 21.44 -23.64
C PRO A 140 23.04 22.86 -23.20
N ASN A 141 23.86 23.45 -22.32
CA ASN A 141 23.66 24.81 -21.81
C ASN A 141 23.86 25.91 -22.87
N SER A 142 24.51 25.59 -23.99
CA SER A 142 24.76 26.54 -25.07
C SER A 142 23.63 26.60 -26.09
N ILE A 143 22.79 25.56 -26.17
CA ILE A 143 21.79 25.39 -27.23
C ILE A 143 20.36 25.20 -26.72
N SER A 144 20.18 24.83 -25.45
CA SER A 144 18.86 24.56 -24.87
C SER A 144 17.99 25.82 -24.83
N PRO A 145 16.74 25.77 -25.32
CA PRO A 145 15.83 26.92 -25.35
C PRO A 145 15.49 27.45 -23.96
N MET A 146 15.60 26.63 -22.90
CA MET A 146 15.36 27.05 -21.51
C MET A 146 16.28 28.17 -21.02
N HIS A 147 17.42 28.40 -21.69
CA HIS A 147 18.37 29.44 -21.34
C HIS A 147 18.17 30.73 -22.15
N PHE A 148 17.10 30.81 -22.95
CA PHE A 148 16.75 31.94 -23.79
C PHE A 148 15.31 32.39 -23.52
N ASP A 149 15.06 33.70 -23.65
CA ASP A 149 13.70 34.23 -23.72
C ASP A 149 13.01 33.76 -25.00
N GLU A 150 11.67 33.68 -25.03
CA GLU A 150 10.89 33.18 -26.19
C GLU A 150 11.29 33.81 -27.53
N ALA A 151 11.63 35.11 -27.54
CA ALA A 151 12.04 35.83 -28.75
C ALA A 151 13.46 35.50 -29.25
N HIS A 152 14.29 34.84 -28.44
CA HIS A 152 15.71 34.57 -28.71
C HIS A 152 16.04 33.08 -28.72
N GLN A 153 15.04 32.21 -28.65
CA GLN A 153 15.23 30.77 -28.77
C GLN A 153 15.83 30.40 -30.14
N PRO A 154 16.53 29.25 -30.24
CA PRO A 154 17.02 28.77 -31.53
C PRO A 154 15.87 28.66 -32.55
N PRO A 155 16.04 29.11 -33.80
CA PRO A 155 15.05 28.86 -34.85
C PRO A 155 14.78 27.37 -34.99
N LEU A 156 13.50 26.99 -35.19
CA LEU A 156 13.10 25.59 -35.29
C LEU A 156 13.76 24.90 -36.49
N ASP A 157 13.89 25.60 -37.61
CA ASP A 157 14.49 25.14 -38.87
C ASP A 157 16.02 25.30 -38.91
N LEU A 158 16.66 25.56 -37.76
CA LEU A 158 18.12 25.74 -37.71
C LEU A 158 18.89 24.44 -37.97
N PHE A 159 18.34 23.29 -37.57
CA PHE A 159 18.97 21.98 -37.76
C PHE A 159 17.98 21.01 -38.37
N ASP A 160 18.47 20.13 -39.24
CA ASP A 160 17.65 19.11 -39.90
C ASP A 160 17.77 17.74 -39.22
N MET A 161 18.70 17.60 -38.26
CA MET A 161 18.94 16.37 -37.51
C MET A 161 19.68 16.65 -36.20
N ILE A 162 19.32 15.90 -35.14
CA ILE A 162 19.96 15.98 -33.83
C ILE A 162 20.69 14.67 -33.50
N VAL A 163 21.92 14.74 -33.03
CA VAL A 163 22.67 13.61 -32.48
C VAL A 163 23.05 13.94 -31.04
N ILE A 164 22.69 13.06 -30.11
CA ILE A 164 22.99 13.21 -28.69
C ILE A 164 23.92 12.08 -28.28
N ASP A 165 25.15 12.41 -27.88
CA ASP A 165 26.06 11.45 -27.26
C ASP A 165 25.85 11.43 -25.74
N GLU A 166 26.07 10.26 -25.14
CA GLU A 166 25.79 9.99 -23.73
C GLU A 166 24.34 10.36 -23.33
N ALA A 167 23.38 9.94 -24.14
CA ALA A 167 21.95 10.25 -24.04
C ALA A 167 21.27 9.82 -22.73
N HIS A 168 21.96 9.16 -21.80
CA HIS A 168 21.47 8.93 -20.45
C HIS A 168 21.27 10.24 -19.64
N HIS A 169 21.85 11.34 -20.11
CA HIS A 169 21.55 12.69 -19.60
C HIS A 169 20.24 13.29 -20.13
N ALA A 170 19.70 12.77 -21.24
CA ALA A 170 18.57 13.36 -21.97
C ALA A 170 17.29 13.61 -21.16
N PRO A 171 16.94 12.85 -20.12
CA PRO A 171 15.78 13.15 -19.26
C PRO A 171 15.94 14.37 -18.33
N ALA A 172 17.13 14.99 -18.24
CA ALA A 172 17.29 16.25 -17.51
C ALA A 172 16.62 17.39 -18.29
N ASP A 173 15.98 18.33 -17.59
CA ASP A 173 15.12 19.36 -18.20
C ASP A 173 15.83 20.11 -19.34
N THR A 174 17.09 20.50 -19.17
CA THR A 174 17.89 21.16 -20.20
C THR A 174 18.06 20.34 -21.48
N TRP A 175 18.26 19.02 -21.38
CA TRP A 175 18.43 18.17 -22.55
C TRP A 175 17.09 17.84 -23.19
N LYS A 176 16.07 17.58 -22.34
CA LYS A 176 14.72 17.31 -22.79
C LYS A 176 14.17 18.49 -23.60
N ALA A 177 14.42 19.72 -23.14
CA ALA A 177 14.00 20.92 -23.85
C ALA A 177 14.61 21.03 -25.26
N ILE A 178 15.83 20.54 -25.49
CA ILE A 178 16.42 20.48 -26.84
C ILE A 178 15.61 19.52 -27.74
N LEU A 179 15.29 18.33 -27.22
CA LEU A 179 14.54 17.32 -27.97
C LEU A 179 13.09 17.74 -28.22
N ASP A 180 12.44 18.36 -27.22
CA ASP A 180 11.07 18.86 -27.35
C ASP A 180 11.00 20.01 -28.38
N HIS A 181 11.99 20.91 -28.38
CA HIS A 181 12.07 22.05 -29.32
C HIS A 181 12.34 21.62 -30.75
N PHE A 182 13.30 20.72 -30.95
CA PHE A 182 13.62 20.15 -32.26
C PHE A 182 12.85 18.85 -32.55
N GLY A 183 11.68 18.66 -31.95
CA GLY A 183 10.91 17.40 -32.05
C GLY A 183 10.34 17.08 -33.44
N HIS A 184 10.49 18.00 -34.40
CA HIS A 184 10.05 17.83 -35.78
C HIS A 184 11.13 17.26 -36.70
N VAL A 185 12.37 17.12 -36.22
CA VAL A 185 13.51 16.57 -36.98
C VAL A 185 13.99 15.25 -36.38
N PRO A 186 14.54 14.33 -37.20
CA PRO A 186 15.08 13.06 -36.72
C PRO A 186 16.15 13.26 -35.66
N SER A 187 16.11 12.44 -34.62
CA SER A 187 17.13 12.46 -33.57
C SER A 187 17.72 11.08 -33.27
N VAL A 188 19.03 11.03 -33.02
CA VAL A 188 19.79 9.83 -32.66
C VAL A 188 20.41 10.00 -31.30
N LEU A 189 20.02 9.14 -30.36
CA LEU A 189 20.43 9.17 -28.97
C LEU A 189 21.34 7.98 -28.68
N LEU A 190 22.63 8.23 -28.52
CA LEU A 190 23.65 7.22 -28.29
C LEU A 190 23.97 7.10 -26.80
N THR A 191 23.93 5.90 -26.23
CA THR A 191 24.31 5.69 -24.82
C THR A 191 24.84 4.29 -24.59
N ALA A 192 25.69 4.11 -23.58
CA ALA A 192 26.06 2.76 -23.11
C ALA A 192 25.11 2.25 -22.01
N THR A 193 24.40 3.16 -21.35
CA THR A 193 23.55 2.86 -20.20
C THR A 193 22.22 3.57 -20.39
N PRO A 194 21.21 2.96 -21.02
CA PRO A 194 19.94 3.62 -21.25
C PRO A 194 19.09 3.73 -19.97
N ILE A 195 19.58 3.15 -18.87
CA ILE A 195 18.96 3.13 -17.55
C ILE A 195 19.55 4.25 -16.68
N ARG A 196 18.68 4.98 -15.97
CA ARG A 196 19.04 5.99 -14.97
C ARG A 196 18.68 5.56 -13.55
N ARG A 197 19.36 6.18 -12.57
CA ARG A 197 19.11 6.00 -11.13
C ARG A 197 17.68 6.38 -10.70
N ASP A 198 17.06 7.35 -11.39
CA ASP A 198 15.69 7.83 -11.12
C ASP A 198 14.61 7.04 -11.87
N ARG A 199 14.99 5.97 -12.61
CA ARG A 199 14.11 5.17 -13.47
C ARG A 199 13.36 5.96 -14.55
N LYS A 200 13.72 7.23 -14.80
CA LYS A 200 13.18 7.99 -15.92
C LYS A 200 13.72 7.41 -17.23
N ARG A 201 12.82 7.16 -18.18
CA ARG A 201 13.18 6.69 -19.53
C ARG A 201 13.87 7.81 -20.31
N ILE A 202 14.86 7.43 -21.13
CA ILE A 202 15.43 8.32 -22.16
C ILE A 202 14.31 8.63 -23.16
N PRO A 203 14.12 9.90 -23.59
CA PRO A 203 13.13 10.23 -24.60
C PRO A 203 13.42 9.48 -25.91
N GLY A 204 12.40 8.86 -26.51
CA GLY A 204 12.54 8.08 -27.75
C GLY A 204 12.39 6.57 -27.61
N ARG A 205 12.50 5.87 -28.73
CA ARG A 205 12.41 4.41 -28.85
C ARG A 205 13.80 3.79 -28.65
N LEU A 206 13.96 2.83 -27.74
CA LEU A 206 15.14 1.95 -27.74
C LEU A 206 15.05 1.02 -28.95
N VAL A 207 15.76 1.35 -30.02
CA VAL A 207 15.70 0.65 -31.31
C VAL A 207 16.73 -0.48 -31.39
N TYR A 208 17.86 -0.33 -30.70
CA TYR A 208 18.92 -1.33 -30.69
C TYR A 208 19.64 -1.36 -29.35
N HIS A 209 19.90 -2.58 -28.85
CA HIS A 209 20.79 -2.81 -27.73
C HIS A 209 21.80 -3.90 -28.10
N TYR A 210 23.08 -3.63 -27.88
CA TYR A 210 24.13 -4.63 -28.03
C TYR A 210 24.59 -5.13 -26.65
N PRO A 211 24.35 -6.41 -26.30
CA PRO A 211 24.65 -6.95 -24.98
C PRO A 211 26.14 -6.86 -24.62
N VAL A 212 26.44 -6.48 -23.37
CA VAL A 212 27.82 -6.42 -22.87
C VAL A 212 28.43 -7.82 -22.83
N ARG A 213 27.64 -8.85 -22.47
CA ARG A 213 28.08 -10.25 -22.49
C ARG A 213 28.57 -10.69 -23.88
N ARG A 214 27.91 -10.20 -24.93
CA ARG A 214 28.30 -10.49 -26.32
C ARG A 214 29.57 -9.73 -26.72
N ALA A 215 29.72 -8.49 -26.27
CA ALA A 215 30.94 -7.70 -26.51
C ALA A 215 32.19 -8.37 -25.92
N LEU A 216 32.06 -9.01 -24.75
CA LEU A 216 33.13 -9.81 -24.14
C LEU A 216 33.43 -11.08 -24.95
N ALA A 217 32.40 -11.83 -25.34
CA ALA A 217 32.55 -13.06 -26.12
C ALA A 217 33.21 -12.82 -27.50
N GLU A 218 32.95 -11.67 -28.13
CA GLU A 218 33.53 -11.28 -29.42
C GLU A 218 34.89 -10.56 -29.29
N GLY A 219 35.45 -10.44 -28.07
CA GLY A 219 36.75 -9.81 -27.82
C GLY A 219 36.78 -8.29 -28.02
N ILE A 220 35.62 -7.65 -28.19
CA ILE A 220 35.48 -6.18 -28.22
C ILE A 220 35.84 -5.63 -26.84
N PHE A 221 35.41 -6.33 -25.79
CA PHE A 221 35.78 -6.09 -24.40
C PHE A 221 36.69 -7.19 -23.87
N GLN A 222 37.55 -6.84 -22.91
CA GLN A 222 38.35 -7.74 -22.09
C GLN A 222 37.79 -7.78 -20.65
N PRO A 223 37.82 -8.93 -19.98
CA PRO A 223 37.43 -9.04 -18.57
C PRO A 223 38.25 -8.12 -17.66
N VAL A 224 37.58 -7.39 -16.77
CA VAL A 224 38.24 -6.60 -15.72
C VAL A 224 38.35 -7.46 -14.47
N GLU A 225 39.55 -7.67 -13.96
CA GLU A 225 39.78 -8.39 -12.70
C GLU A 225 39.38 -7.50 -11.52
N ALA A 226 38.36 -7.89 -10.76
CA ALA A 226 37.99 -7.20 -9.52
C ALA A 226 38.62 -7.90 -8.31
N ARG A 227 39.55 -7.22 -7.63
CA ARG A 227 40.16 -7.70 -6.39
C ARG A 227 39.43 -7.12 -5.19
N LEU A 228 38.54 -7.93 -4.62
CA LEU A 228 37.76 -7.62 -3.42
C LEU A 228 38.50 -8.08 -2.17
N LEU A 229 39.20 -7.15 -1.51
CA LEU A 229 40.00 -7.43 -0.32
C LEU A 229 39.12 -7.69 0.91
N PRO A 230 39.39 -8.75 1.70
CA PRO A 230 38.70 -8.99 2.96
C PRO A 230 39.10 -7.95 4.02
N MET A 231 38.12 -7.49 4.81
CA MET A 231 38.36 -6.54 5.90
C MET A 231 38.66 -7.26 7.23
N PRO A 232 39.70 -6.83 7.99
CA PRO A 232 39.92 -7.30 9.35
C PRO A 232 38.86 -6.77 10.33
N ALA A 233 38.70 -7.43 11.48
CA ALA A 233 37.61 -7.19 12.45
C ALA A 233 37.48 -5.74 12.97
N THR A 234 38.53 -4.92 12.87
CA THR A 234 38.50 -3.47 13.15
C THR A 234 38.21 -2.67 11.88
N GLN A 235 36.93 -2.46 11.58
CA GLN A 235 36.43 -1.68 10.45
C GLN A 235 36.72 -0.17 10.64
N THR A 236 37.81 0.32 10.07
CA THR A 236 37.99 1.77 9.89
C THR A 236 38.31 2.07 8.42
N ARG A 237 37.82 3.22 7.95
CA ARG A 237 38.08 3.69 6.58
C ARG A 237 39.57 3.89 6.29
N ALA A 238 40.35 4.27 7.31
CA ALA A 238 41.82 4.39 7.20
C ALA A 238 42.49 3.03 6.93
N ASN A 239 42.06 1.97 7.62
CA ASN A 239 42.57 0.62 7.39
C ASN A 239 42.22 0.11 5.98
N SER A 240 40.99 0.37 5.50
CA SER A 240 40.61 -0.01 4.13
C SER A 240 41.42 0.74 3.08
N ASP A 241 41.68 2.03 3.29
CA ASP A 241 42.48 2.83 2.35
C ASP A 241 43.93 2.31 2.28
N ALA A 242 44.52 1.94 3.42
CA ALA A 242 45.85 1.35 3.46
C ALA A 242 45.91 0.00 2.72
N LEU A 243 44.94 -0.89 2.94
CA LEU A 243 44.86 -2.20 2.27
C LEU A 243 44.73 -2.07 0.75
N ILE A 244 43.86 -1.19 0.29
CA ILE A 244 43.71 -0.92 -1.16
C ILE A 244 45.04 -0.39 -1.72
N ALA A 245 45.66 0.58 -1.04
CA ALA A 245 46.91 1.16 -1.51
C ALA A 245 48.04 0.12 -1.60
N ASP A 246 48.18 -0.77 -0.61
CA ASP A 246 49.20 -1.83 -0.61
C ASP A 246 49.03 -2.80 -1.77
N GLU A 247 47.80 -3.27 -2.01
CA GLU A 247 47.53 -4.19 -3.11
C GLU A 247 47.69 -3.51 -4.48
N VAL A 248 47.23 -2.27 -4.62
CA VAL A 248 47.37 -1.48 -5.85
C VAL A 248 48.84 -1.27 -6.20
N LEU A 249 49.68 -0.92 -5.22
CA LEU A 249 51.12 -0.73 -5.46
C LEU A 249 51.80 -2.04 -5.84
N ARG A 250 51.41 -3.16 -5.23
CA ARG A 250 51.91 -4.49 -5.62
C ARG A 250 51.60 -4.81 -7.09
N ILE A 251 50.40 -4.49 -7.55
CA ILE A 251 50.01 -4.67 -8.97
C ILE A 251 50.76 -3.68 -9.86
N PHE A 252 50.81 -2.41 -9.48
CA PHE A 252 51.43 -1.33 -10.26
C PHE A 252 52.93 -1.56 -10.51
N HIS A 253 53.63 -2.18 -9.56
CA HIS A 253 55.05 -2.53 -9.67
C HIS A 253 55.32 -3.92 -10.28
N SER A 254 54.29 -4.68 -10.64
CA SER A 254 54.47 -5.97 -11.32
C SER A 254 54.95 -5.79 -12.77
N GLU A 255 55.70 -6.76 -13.29
CA GLU A 255 56.22 -6.73 -14.67
C GLU A 255 55.08 -6.59 -15.70
N ALA A 256 53.96 -7.29 -15.49
CA ALA A 256 52.79 -7.26 -16.36
C ALA A 256 52.17 -5.86 -16.51
N HIS A 257 52.35 -4.98 -15.51
CA HIS A 257 51.79 -3.64 -15.48
C HIS A 257 52.84 -2.53 -15.61
N GLY A 258 54.06 -2.85 -16.07
CA GLY A 258 55.17 -1.90 -16.21
C GLY A 258 54.90 -0.69 -17.12
N ASN A 259 53.91 -0.76 -18.01
CA ASN A 259 53.45 0.34 -18.87
C ASN A 259 52.02 0.80 -18.56
N SER A 260 51.43 0.31 -17.47
CA SER A 260 50.06 0.66 -17.06
C SER A 260 50.02 1.97 -16.29
N THR A 261 48.92 2.69 -16.46
CA THR A 261 48.54 3.88 -15.70
C THR A 261 47.57 3.48 -14.58
N LEU A 262 47.82 4.01 -13.39
CA LEU A 262 46.99 3.90 -12.19
C LEU A 262 46.09 5.13 -12.04
N MET A 263 44.79 4.89 -11.89
CA MET A 263 43.80 5.90 -11.48
C MET A 263 43.36 5.66 -10.03
N ILE A 264 43.57 6.65 -9.17
CA ILE A 264 43.10 6.65 -7.78
C ILE A 264 41.85 7.49 -7.71
N ARG A 265 40.74 6.89 -7.30
CA ARG A 265 39.44 7.57 -7.30
C ARG A 265 39.03 8.00 -5.90
N ALA A 266 38.75 9.30 -5.76
CA ALA A 266 38.23 9.92 -4.55
C ALA A 266 36.83 10.51 -4.76
N GLY A 267 36.04 10.58 -3.68
CA GLY A 267 34.68 11.11 -3.66
C GLY A 267 34.62 12.62 -3.42
N SER A 268 35.69 13.23 -2.90
CA SER A 268 35.80 14.67 -2.66
C SER A 268 37.26 15.14 -2.78
N ILE A 269 37.48 16.45 -2.94
CA ILE A 269 38.82 17.03 -3.02
C ILE A 269 39.61 16.78 -1.72
N GLN A 270 38.94 16.82 -0.58
CA GLN A 270 39.56 16.49 0.71
C GLN A 270 40.03 15.03 0.74
N ARG A 271 39.16 14.10 0.33
CA ARG A 271 39.51 12.68 0.23
C ARG A 271 40.66 12.43 -0.73
N LEU A 272 40.69 13.15 -1.86
CA LEU A 272 41.80 13.08 -2.80
C LEU A 272 43.12 13.45 -2.14
N GLN A 273 43.16 14.48 -1.29
CA GLN A 273 44.37 14.88 -0.57
C GLN A 273 44.82 13.81 0.43
N GLU A 274 43.88 13.27 1.22
CA GLU A 274 44.14 12.19 2.18
C GLU A 274 44.71 10.95 1.49
N LEU A 275 44.05 10.49 0.42
CA LEU A 275 44.49 9.35 -0.36
C LEU A 275 45.84 9.60 -1.01
N SER A 276 46.04 10.78 -1.62
CA SER A 276 47.33 11.12 -2.23
C SER A 276 48.48 11.01 -1.22
N ALA A 277 48.28 11.47 0.02
CA ALA A 277 49.29 11.39 1.06
C ALA A 277 49.66 9.94 1.42
N ILE A 278 48.69 9.01 1.41
CA ILE A 278 48.93 7.58 1.65
C ILE A 278 49.86 7.02 0.56
N TYR A 279 49.57 7.28 -0.70
CA TYR A 279 50.37 6.79 -1.84
C TYR A 279 51.76 7.45 -1.89
N GLU A 280 51.85 8.75 -1.63
CA GLU A 280 53.12 9.48 -1.59
C GLU A 280 54.03 9.00 -0.44
N THR A 281 53.45 8.72 0.74
CA THR A 281 54.19 8.14 1.88
C THR A 281 54.76 6.76 1.55
N LYS A 282 54.08 6.02 0.66
CA LYS A 282 54.53 4.72 0.12
C LYS A 282 55.44 4.85 -1.10
N GLY A 283 55.88 6.06 -1.44
CA GLY A 283 56.87 6.32 -2.49
C GLY A 283 56.31 6.45 -3.91
N LEU A 284 54.98 6.54 -4.09
CA LEU A 284 54.38 6.73 -5.41
C LEU A 284 54.24 8.23 -5.74
N ALA A 285 54.91 8.67 -6.80
CA ALA A 285 54.65 9.98 -7.40
C ALA A 285 53.33 9.94 -8.20
N LEU A 286 52.41 10.85 -7.91
CA LEU A 286 51.11 10.94 -8.57
C LEU A 286 50.69 12.38 -8.82
N GLU A 287 49.93 12.58 -9.89
CA GLU A 287 49.30 13.85 -10.21
C GLU A 287 47.89 13.94 -9.62
N ARG A 288 47.43 15.16 -9.31
CA ARG A 288 46.11 15.40 -8.72
C ARG A 288 45.23 16.15 -9.71
N LEU A 289 44.10 15.57 -10.09
CA LEU A 289 43.20 16.14 -11.10
C LEU A 289 41.78 16.32 -10.53
N HIS A 290 41.34 17.58 -10.46
CA HIS A 290 39.99 17.95 -10.00
C HIS A 290 39.57 19.30 -10.61
N ASN A 291 38.29 19.65 -10.52
CA ASN A 291 37.70 20.86 -11.12
C ASN A 291 38.33 22.19 -10.71
N ARG A 292 38.90 22.29 -9.50
CA ARG A 292 39.65 23.50 -9.06
C ARG A 292 41.06 23.64 -9.65
N VAL A 293 41.59 22.64 -10.38
CA VAL A 293 42.86 22.78 -11.11
C VAL A 293 42.62 23.65 -12.33
N SER A 294 43.53 24.56 -12.67
CA SER A 294 43.35 25.42 -13.85
C SER A 294 43.28 24.61 -15.15
N PRO A 295 42.46 25.00 -16.15
CA PRO A 295 42.32 24.26 -17.40
C PRO A 295 43.65 23.96 -18.11
N THR A 296 44.58 24.92 -18.12
CA THR A 296 45.92 24.76 -18.70
C THR A 296 46.71 23.64 -18.01
N LYS A 297 46.65 23.59 -16.67
CA LYS A 297 47.33 22.53 -15.90
C LYS A 297 46.63 21.19 -16.05
N GLN A 298 45.30 21.16 -16.17
CA GLN A 298 44.56 19.93 -16.49
C GLN A 298 45.00 19.35 -17.83
N LYS A 299 45.08 20.19 -18.89
CA LYS A 299 45.56 19.76 -20.22
C LYS A 299 46.98 19.20 -20.15
N SER A 300 47.90 19.88 -19.46
CA SER A 300 49.28 19.40 -19.27
C SER A 300 49.38 18.06 -18.51
N ILE A 301 48.58 17.85 -17.46
CA ILE A 301 48.53 16.56 -16.75
C ILE A 301 48.02 15.46 -17.68
N ILE A 302 46.95 15.74 -18.43
CA ILE A 302 46.36 14.80 -19.39
C ILE A 302 47.37 14.43 -20.50
N GLU A 303 48.11 15.39 -21.03
CA GLU A 303 49.15 15.14 -22.04
C GLU A 303 50.27 14.26 -21.48
N ARG A 304 50.77 14.55 -20.28
CA ARG A 304 51.78 13.69 -19.62
C ARG A 304 51.28 12.28 -19.36
N LEU A 305 50.00 12.11 -19.03
CA LEU A 305 49.38 10.78 -18.90
C LEU A 305 49.29 10.05 -20.25
N ARG A 306 48.98 10.76 -21.34
CA ARG A 306 48.93 10.19 -22.70
C ARG A 306 50.32 9.79 -23.22
N LEU A 307 51.34 10.60 -22.93
CA LEU A 307 52.73 10.35 -23.31
C LEU A 307 53.41 9.29 -22.43
N GLY A 308 52.87 9.03 -21.23
CA GLY A 308 53.43 8.07 -20.27
C GLY A 308 54.46 8.66 -19.32
N ASP A 309 54.74 9.96 -19.39
CA ASP A 309 55.62 10.70 -18.47
C ASP A 309 55.13 10.62 -17.01
N THR A 310 53.82 10.45 -16.83
CA THR A 310 53.19 10.20 -15.54
C THR A 310 52.33 8.95 -15.65
N ARG A 311 52.44 8.06 -14.65
CA ARG A 311 51.71 6.78 -14.62
C ARG A 311 50.73 6.64 -13.47
N ALA A 312 50.58 7.65 -12.61
CA ALA A 312 49.61 7.63 -11.52
C ALA A 312 48.89 8.98 -11.41
N VAL A 313 47.57 8.94 -11.28
CA VAL A 313 46.74 10.13 -11.11
C VAL A 313 45.61 9.88 -10.10
N ALA A 314 45.44 10.80 -9.16
CA ALA A 314 44.29 10.84 -8.27
C ALA A 314 43.22 11.81 -8.81
N VAL A 315 41.96 11.38 -8.82
CA VAL A 315 40.87 12.12 -9.47
C VAL A 315 39.60 12.25 -8.63
N VAL A 316 38.88 13.37 -8.82
CA VAL A 316 37.53 13.61 -8.29
C VAL A 316 36.62 14.08 -9.43
N GLY A 317 35.61 13.28 -9.77
CA GLY A 317 34.59 13.64 -10.77
C GLY A 317 35.12 13.90 -12.18
N MET A 318 36.40 13.59 -12.46
CA MET A 318 37.08 13.78 -13.73
C MET A 318 37.61 12.45 -14.26
N LEU A 319 37.90 12.38 -15.56
CA LEU A 319 38.27 11.15 -16.30
C LEU A 319 37.17 10.07 -16.31
N GLY A 320 35.95 10.39 -15.86
CA GLY A 320 34.82 9.47 -15.82
C GLY A 320 34.01 9.43 -17.12
N GLU A 321 33.64 10.59 -17.69
CA GLU A 321 32.93 10.72 -18.97
C GLU A 321 33.85 11.40 -20.01
N GLY A 322 33.83 10.93 -21.26
CA GLY A 322 34.58 11.53 -22.37
C GLY A 322 36.10 11.41 -22.42
N PHE A 323 36.73 10.72 -21.47
CA PHE A 323 38.19 10.55 -21.46
C PHE A 323 38.63 9.16 -21.90
N ASP A 324 39.41 9.06 -22.97
CA ASP A 324 39.97 7.80 -23.46
C ASP A 324 41.48 7.73 -23.21
N LEU A 325 41.90 6.73 -22.42
CA LEU A 325 43.29 6.47 -22.10
C LEU A 325 43.53 4.94 -22.07
N PRO A 326 43.96 4.34 -23.18
CA PRO A 326 44.14 2.88 -23.28
C PRO A 326 45.15 2.28 -22.29
N SER A 327 46.10 3.10 -21.82
CA SER A 327 47.09 2.72 -20.81
C SER A 327 46.51 2.60 -19.39
N MET A 328 45.30 3.12 -19.14
CA MET A 328 44.62 3.03 -17.85
C MET A 328 44.15 1.59 -17.59
N ARG A 329 44.96 0.83 -16.86
CA ARG A 329 44.73 -0.59 -16.58
C ARG A 329 44.60 -0.91 -15.09
N ILE A 330 44.86 0.05 -14.20
CA ILE A 330 44.75 -0.15 -12.75
C ILE A 330 43.87 0.93 -12.16
N VAL A 331 42.86 0.54 -11.36
CA VAL A 331 42.00 1.47 -10.63
C VAL A 331 41.99 1.15 -9.15
N ALA A 332 42.42 2.11 -8.34
CA ALA A 332 42.23 2.11 -6.90
C ALA A 332 40.85 2.72 -6.58
N TYR A 333 39.89 1.86 -6.28
CA TYR A 333 38.49 2.25 -6.12
C TYR A 333 38.13 2.43 -4.64
N HIS A 334 38.71 3.48 -4.04
CA HIS A 334 38.51 3.83 -2.62
C HIS A 334 37.07 4.32 -2.38
N ASP A 335 36.66 5.39 -3.04
CA ASP A 335 35.35 6.00 -2.80
C ASP A 335 34.36 5.60 -3.90
N LYS A 336 33.54 4.57 -3.66
CA LYS A 336 32.66 3.94 -4.65
C LYS A 336 31.61 4.92 -5.25
N HIS A 337 31.24 4.75 -6.53
CA HIS A 337 30.10 5.47 -7.13
C HIS A 337 28.80 5.13 -6.40
N LYS A 338 27.93 6.13 -6.26
CA LYS A 338 26.59 5.96 -5.69
C LYS A 338 25.56 5.40 -6.70
N SER A 339 25.94 5.24 -7.96
CA SER A 339 25.03 4.83 -9.05
C SER A 339 25.64 3.73 -9.92
N LEU A 340 24.77 2.85 -10.40
CA LEU A 340 25.12 1.76 -11.31
C LEU A 340 25.64 2.28 -12.67
N PRO A 341 25.01 3.27 -13.35
CA PRO A 341 25.48 3.76 -14.64
C PRO A 341 26.93 4.26 -14.63
N ALA A 342 27.32 5.01 -13.59
CA ALA A 342 28.67 5.55 -13.48
C ALA A 342 29.71 4.45 -13.19
N THR A 343 29.32 3.39 -12.46
CA THR A 343 30.14 2.19 -12.26
C THR A 343 30.35 1.46 -13.59
N ILE A 344 29.30 1.31 -14.39
CA ILE A 344 29.36 0.67 -15.72
C ILE A 344 30.25 1.45 -16.67
N GLN A 345 30.12 2.78 -16.73
CA GLN A 345 30.95 3.62 -17.59
C GLN A 345 32.44 3.47 -17.26
N LEU A 346 32.80 3.45 -15.97
CA LEU A 346 34.17 3.23 -15.53
C LEU A 346 34.68 1.86 -15.98
N ILE A 347 33.90 0.81 -15.75
CA ILE A 347 34.30 -0.56 -16.08
C ILE A 347 34.40 -0.75 -17.59
N GLY A 348 33.46 -0.20 -18.35
CA GLY A 348 33.52 -0.22 -19.82
C GLY A 348 34.71 0.56 -20.39
N ARG A 349 35.34 1.49 -19.65
CA ARG A 349 36.63 2.07 -20.06
C ARG A 349 37.79 1.11 -19.81
N LEU A 350 37.79 0.43 -18.66
CA LEU A 350 38.82 -0.55 -18.30
C LEU A 350 38.74 -1.82 -19.17
N ALA A 351 37.54 -2.17 -19.63
CA ALA A 351 37.30 -3.35 -20.43
C ALA A 351 37.69 -3.18 -21.90
N ARG A 352 38.14 -2.00 -22.36
CA ARG A 352 38.47 -1.81 -23.79
C ARG A 352 39.70 -2.61 -24.19
N ALA A 353 39.57 -3.42 -25.23
CA ALA A 353 40.71 -4.09 -25.85
C ALA A 353 41.66 -3.05 -26.48
N SER A 354 42.96 -3.23 -26.27
CA SER A 354 44.01 -2.43 -26.91
C SER A 354 45.21 -3.30 -27.20
N GLU A 355 45.67 -3.33 -28.46
CA GLU A 355 46.87 -4.07 -28.84
C GLU A 355 48.13 -3.48 -28.19
N ALA A 356 48.16 -2.16 -27.98
CA ALA A 356 49.27 -1.47 -27.32
C ALA A 356 49.37 -1.78 -25.81
N PHE A 357 48.25 -2.20 -25.19
CA PHE A 357 48.16 -2.50 -23.78
C PHE A 357 47.38 -3.82 -23.58
N PRO A 358 47.98 -4.98 -23.91
CA PRO A 358 47.28 -6.26 -23.91
C PRO A 358 46.97 -6.80 -22.50
N GLN A 359 47.58 -6.24 -21.46
CA GLN A 359 47.41 -6.68 -20.08
C GLN A 359 45.98 -6.51 -19.57
N GLN A 360 45.55 -7.41 -18.68
CA GLN A 360 44.24 -7.37 -18.05
C GLN A 360 44.09 -6.15 -17.16
N SER A 361 42.94 -5.47 -17.21
CA SER A 361 42.66 -4.36 -16.29
C SER A 361 42.28 -4.87 -14.91
N VAL A 362 42.79 -4.22 -13.86
CA VAL A 362 42.54 -4.60 -12.45
C VAL A 362 41.88 -3.45 -11.70
N LEU A 363 40.80 -3.76 -10.98
CA LEU A 363 40.12 -2.85 -10.07
C LEU A 363 40.25 -3.39 -8.65
N VAL A 364 40.79 -2.58 -7.73
CA VAL A 364 41.00 -2.99 -6.33
C VAL A 364 40.08 -2.21 -5.41
N THR A 365 39.35 -2.93 -4.54
CA THR A 365 38.47 -2.35 -3.51
C THR A 365 38.27 -3.32 -2.34
N VAL A 366 37.52 -2.91 -1.31
CA VAL A 366 37.20 -3.73 -0.12
C VAL A 366 35.76 -4.23 -0.12
N ARG A 367 35.55 -5.40 0.49
CA ARG A 367 34.22 -5.96 0.84
C ARG A 367 33.70 -5.29 2.11
N ASP A 368 32.79 -4.30 2.02
CA ASP A 368 31.97 -3.85 3.17
C ASP A 368 30.91 -2.79 2.79
N GLU A 369 29.77 -2.83 3.49
CA GLU A 369 28.69 -1.84 3.51
C GLU A 369 28.81 -0.83 4.65
N ASP A 370 29.41 -1.23 5.78
CA ASP A 370 29.55 -0.37 6.97
C ASP A 370 30.49 0.81 6.70
N VAL A 371 31.45 0.62 5.78
CA VAL A 371 32.36 1.67 5.30
C VAL A 371 31.67 2.60 4.28
N PHE A 372 30.64 2.11 3.56
CA PHE A 372 29.95 2.84 2.49
C PHE A 372 28.41 2.67 2.56
N PRO A 373 27.75 3.17 3.63
CA PRO A 373 26.30 2.98 3.86
C PRO A 373 25.41 3.65 2.81
N GLU A 374 26.00 4.49 1.96
CA GLU A 374 25.33 5.20 0.89
C GLU A 374 24.99 4.31 -0.32
N LEU A 375 25.57 3.10 -0.40
CA LEU A 375 25.29 2.14 -1.47
C LEU A 375 23.91 1.49 -1.29
N LYS A 376 23.17 1.33 -2.39
CA LYS A 376 21.80 0.77 -2.40
C LYS A 376 21.58 -0.14 -3.61
N GLY A 377 20.70 -1.13 -3.44
CA GLY A 377 20.24 -2.03 -4.51
C GLY A 377 21.37 -2.90 -5.08
N VAL A 378 21.37 -3.11 -6.40
CA VAL A 378 22.31 -3.99 -7.11
C VAL A 378 23.78 -3.59 -6.90
N VAL A 379 24.06 -2.29 -6.76
CA VAL A 379 25.42 -1.80 -6.45
C VAL A 379 25.88 -2.21 -5.05
N ARG A 380 24.96 -2.52 -4.12
CA ARG A 380 25.33 -3.08 -2.82
C ARG A 380 25.63 -4.57 -2.93
N GLU A 381 24.75 -5.33 -3.58
CA GLU A 381 24.88 -6.78 -3.80
C GLU A 381 26.22 -7.14 -4.49
N LEU A 382 26.59 -6.38 -5.53
CA LEU A 382 27.86 -6.52 -6.26
C LEU A 382 29.12 -6.51 -5.38
N TYR A 383 29.06 -5.87 -4.21
CA TYR A 383 30.20 -5.71 -3.29
C TYR A 383 30.05 -6.52 -2.01
N GLN A 384 28.92 -7.21 -1.82
CA GLN A 384 28.64 -8.07 -0.67
C GLN A 384 29.08 -9.52 -0.91
N GLU A 385 28.82 -10.04 -2.11
CA GLU A 385 29.19 -11.41 -2.46
C GLU A 385 30.67 -11.49 -2.92
N ASP A 386 31.15 -12.69 -3.26
CA ASP A 386 32.39 -12.89 -4.04
C ASP A 386 32.08 -13.10 -5.54
N PRO A 387 31.31 -12.21 -6.21
CA PRO A 387 30.97 -12.44 -7.59
C PRO A 387 32.18 -12.10 -8.46
N ASP A 388 32.40 -12.91 -9.49
CA ASP A 388 33.23 -12.49 -10.60
C ASP A 388 32.54 -11.29 -11.28
N TRP A 389 33.06 -10.08 -11.03
CA TRP A 389 32.54 -8.84 -11.59
C TRP A 389 32.51 -8.86 -13.12
N SER A 390 33.37 -9.67 -13.75
CA SER A 390 33.39 -9.85 -15.19
C SER A 390 32.14 -10.58 -15.72
N VAL A 391 31.39 -11.25 -14.85
CA VAL A 391 30.14 -11.97 -15.17
C VAL A 391 28.91 -11.21 -14.67
N VAL A 392 28.94 -10.68 -13.44
CA VAL A 392 27.73 -10.13 -12.80
C VAL A 392 27.33 -8.75 -13.32
N LEU A 393 28.28 -7.87 -13.64
CA LEU A 393 27.96 -6.54 -14.16
C LEU A 393 27.36 -6.56 -15.57
N PRO A 394 27.92 -7.33 -16.53
CA PRO A 394 27.24 -7.60 -17.80
C PRO A 394 25.88 -8.29 -17.59
N GLY A 395 25.80 -9.19 -16.59
CA GLY A 395 24.58 -9.70 -15.94
C GLY A 395 23.44 -8.69 -15.88
N VAL A 396 23.64 -7.74 -14.97
CA VAL A 396 22.64 -6.78 -14.51
C VAL A 396 22.13 -5.86 -15.62
N ILE A 397 23.03 -5.33 -16.47
CA ILE A 397 22.64 -4.39 -17.53
C ILE A 397 21.78 -5.11 -18.55
N ASP A 398 22.31 -6.21 -19.10
CA ASP A 398 21.65 -6.91 -20.17
C ASP A 398 20.28 -7.44 -19.68
N ASP A 399 20.18 -7.90 -18.44
CA ASP A 399 18.93 -8.38 -17.84
C ASP A 399 17.91 -7.24 -17.63
N GLU A 400 18.34 -6.07 -17.15
CA GLU A 400 17.46 -4.91 -16.98
C GLU A 400 16.98 -4.36 -18.33
N ILE A 401 17.81 -4.42 -19.38
CA ILE A 401 17.38 -4.09 -20.75
C ILE A 401 16.37 -5.09 -21.28
N VAL A 402 16.59 -6.38 -21.05
CA VAL A 402 15.61 -7.42 -21.41
C VAL A 402 14.28 -7.15 -20.71
N THR A 403 14.29 -6.79 -19.42
CA THR A 403 13.09 -6.37 -18.69
C THR A 403 12.40 -5.17 -19.35
N ILE A 404 13.14 -4.12 -19.72
CA ILE A 404 12.58 -2.93 -20.41
C ILE A 404 11.96 -3.31 -21.76
N LEU A 405 12.62 -4.18 -22.53
CA LEU A 405 12.12 -4.65 -23.82
C LEU A 405 10.85 -5.48 -23.65
N ARG A 406 10.80 -6.39 -22.66
CA ARG A 406 9.61 -7.18 -22.34
C ARG A 406 8.45 -6.31 -21.84
N ASP A 407 8.74 -5.31 -21.00
CA ASP A 407 7.74 -4.34 -20.54
C ASP A 407 7.14 -3.55 -21.69
N ARG A 408 7.97 -3.21 -22.69
CA ARG A 408 7.55 -2.51 -23.89
C ARG A 408 6.72 -3.42 -24.79
N GLU A 409 7.19 -4.63 -25.07
CA GLU A 409 6.49 -5.63 -25.88
C GLU A 409 5.08 -5.90 -25.31
N PHE A 410 4.98 -6.08 -23.99
CA PHE A 410 3.71 -6.22 -23.31
C PHE A 410 2.82 -4.97 -23.41
N ALA A 411 3.42 -3.77 -23.40
CA ALA A 411 2.64 -2.54 -23.58
C ALA A 411 2.21 -2.31 -25.04
N GLU A 412 2.97 -2.82 -26.01
CA GLU A 412 2.67 -2.78 -27.44
C GLU A 412 1.64 -3.85 -27.83
N SER A 413 1.46 -4.91 -27.03
CA SER A 413 0.38 -5.90 -27.20
C SER A 413 -1.01 -5.39 -26.75
N PHE A 414 -1.13 -4.12 -26.39
CA PHE A 414 -2.42 -3.51 -26.11
C PHE A 414 -3.00 -2.94 -27.39
N THR A 415 -4.23 -3.34 -27.70
CA THR A 415 -5.06 -2.67 -28.69
C THR A 415 -5.67 -1.42 -28.03
N THR A 416 -5.47 -0.26 -28.65
CA THR A 416 -5.94 1.04 -28.15
C THR A 416 -6.92 1.69 -29.11
N ASP A 417 -7.96 2.34 -28.59
CA ASP A 417 -8.96 3.06 -29.40
C ASP A 417 -8.48 4.45 -29.91
N GLY A 418 -7.20 4.81 -29.69
CA GLY A 418 -6.59 6.06 -30.18
C GLY A 418 -5.14 6.27 -29.71
N ASP A 419 -4.49 7.33 -30.23
CA ASP A 419 -3.03 7.53 -30.13
C ASP A 419 -2.56 8.52 -29.05
N THR A 420 -3.47 9.07 -28.23
CA THR A 420 -3.12 10.18 -27.32
C THR A 420 -2.29 9.78 -26.11
N ILE A 421 -2.42 8.54 -25.62
CA ILE A 421 -1.68 8.04 -24.45
C ILE A 421 -1.21 6.62 -24.73
N SER A 422 0.11 6.41 -24.80
CA SER A 422 0.66 5.07 -24.97
C SER A 422 0.62 4.27 -23.65
N PRO A 423 0.15 3.00 -23.67
CA PRO A 423 0.17 2.10 -22.50
C PRO A 423 1.55 1.92 -21.86
N SER A 424 2.63 2.11 -22.64
CA SER A 424 4.00 1.97 -22.18
C SER A 424 4.43 2.98 -21.09
N TRP A 425 3.63 4.04 -20.88
CA TRP A 425 3.81 5.05 -19.84
C TRP A 425 2.94 4.81 -18.60
N LEU A 426 2.09 3.79 -18.60
CA LEU A 426 1.22 3.49 -17.47
C LEU A 426 1.97 2.69 -16.42
N HIS A 427 1.92 3.19 -15.19
CA HIS A 427 2.52 2.55 -14.03
C HIS A 427 1.49 2.42 -12.92
N PRO A 428 0.71 1.32 -12.87
CA PRO A 428 -0.20 1.09 -11.76
C PRO A 428 0.57 0.86 -10.46
N LEU A 429 0.03 1.36 -9.34
CA LEU A 429 0.44 0.90 -8.02
C LEU A 429 -0.01 -0.56 -7.88
N ARG A 430 0.83 -1.48 -7.40
CA ARG A 430 0.44 -2.87 -7.14
C ARG A 430 -0.63 -2.94 -6.05
N ARG A 431 -1.89 -2.75 -6.40
CA ARG A 431 -3.05 -2.78 -5.51
C ARG A 431 -4.27 -3.23 -6.28
N SER A 432 -5.14 -3.97 -5.64
CA SER A 432 -6.41 -4.34 -6.23
C SER A 432 -7.47 -4.58 -5.17
N VAL A 433 -8.70 -4.17 -5.44
CA VAL A 433 -9.87 -4.82 -4.86
C VAL A 433 -10.08 -6.11 -5.65
N VAL A 434 -10.25 -7.23 -4.95
CA VAL A 434 -10.43 -8.54 -5.58
C VAL A 434 -11.86 -9.01 -5.34
N LEU A 435 -12.51 -9.44 -6.41
CA LEU A 435 -13.88 -9.94 -6.42
C LEU A 435 -13.89 -11.40 -6.88
N GLU A 436 -14.72 -12.21 -6.24
CA GLU A 436 -14.99 -13.60 -6.63
C GLU A 436 -16.28 -13.64 -7.44
N VAL A 437 -16.18 -14.12 -8.68
CA VAL A 437 -17.33 -14.30 -9.59
C VAL A 437 -17.87 -15.72 -9.46
N SER A 438 -19.14 -15.84 -9.09
CA SER A 438 -19.80 -17.14 -8.86
C SER A 438 -20.27 -17.83 -10.13
N ASP A 439 -20.55 -17.08 -11.20
CA ASP A 439 -20.94 -17.66 -12.50
C ASP A 439 -19.68 -18.12 -13.27
N PRO A 440 -19.49 -19.44 -13.47
CA PRO A 440 -18.32 -19.95 -14.20
C PRO A 440 -18.37 -19.62 -15.70
N ASN A 441 -19.54 -19.28 -16.25
CA ASN A 441 -19.73 -18.99 -17.67
C ASN A 441 -19.63 -17.50 -17.98
N TRP A 442 -19.55 -16.64 -16.97
CA TRP A 442 -19.41 -15.21 -17.18
C TRP A 442 -18.04 -14.89 -17.81
N GLU A 443 -18.08 -14.00 -18.80
CA GLU A 443 -16.92 -13.41 -19.47
C GLU A 443 -17.01 -11.89 -19.33
N PRO A 444 -15.88 -11.19 -19.11
CA PRO A 444 -15.90 -9.74 -19.03
C PRO A 444 -16.27 -9.11 -20.38
N PRO A 445 -16.94 -7.94 -20.39
CA PRO A 445 -17.29 -7.24 -21.64
C PRO A 445 -16.12 -6.97 -22.59
N PHE A 446 -14.91 -6.84 -22.06
CA PHE A 446 -13.70 -6.63 -22.88
C PHE A 446 -13.13 -7.92 -23.49
N HIS A 447 -13.76 -9.07 -23.29
CA HIS A 447 -13.53 -10.28 -24.09
C HIS A 447 -14.24 -10.23 -25.45
N GLU A 448 -15.23 -9.36 -25.65
CA GLU A 448 -15.96 -9.19 -26.92
C GLU A 448 -15.08 -8.55 -28.01
N GLU A 449 -15.23 -8.95 -29.28
CA GLU A 449 -14.38 -8.46 -30.41
C GLU A 449 -14.27 -6.94 -30.47
N ALA A 450 -15.40 -6.26 -30.26
CA ALA A 450 -15.45 -4.83 -30.05
C ALA A 450 -15.72 -4.52 -28.57
N LEU A 451 -15.02 -3.53 -28.03
CA LEU A 451 -15.33 -2.99 -26.71
C LEU A 451 -16.72 -2.34 -26.72
N ARG A 452 -17.48 -2.54 -25.64
CA ARG A 452 -18.75 -1.82 -25.45
C ARG A 452 -18.51 -0.32 -25.43
N GLU A 453 -19.47 0.45 -25.94
CA GLU A 453 -19.42 1.91 -26.10
C GLU A 453 -18.95 2.61 -24.82
N GLU A 454 -19.40 2.16 -23.65
CA GLU A 454 -19.06 2.72 -22.33
C GLU A 454 -17.56 2.68 -21.99
N PHE A 455 -16.80 1.75 -22.56
CA PHE A 455 -15.36 1.61 -22.35
C PHE A 455 -14.52 2.22 -23.47
N GLN A 456 -15.15 2.78 -24.52
CA GLN A 456 -14.43 3.38 -25.63
C GLN A 456 -13.93 4.79 -25.29
N GLN A 457 -12.91 5.25 -26.02
CA GLN A 457 -12.40 6.60 -25.86
C GLN A 457 -13.49 7.66 -26.13
N GLY A 458 -13.56 8.68 -25.27
CA GLY A 458 -14.55 9.76 -25.36
C GLY A 458 -15.86 9.48 -24.61
N SER A 459 -16.11 8.22 -24.24
CA SER A 459 -17.29 7.83 -23.47
C SER A 459 -17.23 8.34 -22.04
N ARG A 460 -18.40 8.57 -21.44
CA ARG A 460 -18.50 9.00 -20.04
C ARG A 460 -18.50 7.78 -19.14
N ILE A 461 -17.59 7.81 -18.19
CA ILE A 461 -17.50 6.80 -17.15
C ILE A 461 -17.60 7.48 -15.77
N GLY A 462 -18.77 7.35 -15.13
CA GLY A 462 -19.13 8.05 -13.90
C GLY A 462 -19.19 9.56 -14.10
N ARG A 463 -18.34 10.30 -13.39
CA ARG A 463 -18.20 11.76 -13.57
C ARG A 463 -17.12 12.16 -14.57
N GLY A 464 -16.39 11.18 -15.11
CA GLY A 464 -15.24 11.42 -15.98
C GLY A 464 -15.46 11.05 -17.43
N ILE A 465 -14.44 11.32 -18.25
CA ILE A 465 -14.38 11.00 -19.67
C ILE A 465 -13.20 10.06 -19.90
N VAL A 466 -13.41 8.95 -20.61
CA VAL A 466 -12.34 8.01 -20.98
C VAL A 466 -11.41 8.69 -21.98
N ARG A 467 -10.13 8.84 -21.60
CA ARG A 467 -9.05 9.39 -22.44
C ARG A 467 -8.19 8.32 -23.09
N LEU A 468 -8.06 7.17 -22.43
CA LEU A 468 -7.43 5.99 -22.98
C LEU A 468 -8.30 4.78 -22.65
N SER A 469 -8.49 3.92 -23.64
CA SER A 469 -8.94 2.56 -23.46
C SER A 469 -7.96 1.62 -24.15
N ALA A 470 -7.48 0.64 -23.41
CA ALA A 470 -6.44 -0.27 -23.86
C ALA A 470 -6.71 -1.68 -23.34
N VAL A 471 -6.75 -2.68 -24.22
CA VAL A 471 -6.96 -4.10 -23.85
C VAL A 471 -5.84 -4.96 -24.42
N THR A 472 -5.35 -5.91 -23.64
CA THR A 472 -4.35 -6.88 -24.13
C THR A 472 -4.91 -7.77 -25.23
N GLU A 473 -4.07 -8.25 -26.15
CA GLU A 473 -4.47 -9.21 -27.19
C GLU A 473 -5.15 -10.47 -26.63
N ASP A 474 -4.67 -10.98 -25.49
CA ASP A 474 -5.26 -12.14 -24.79
C ASP A 474 -6.54 -11.80 -23.99
N ARG A 475 -6.92 -10.51 -23.98
CA ARG A 475 -8.11 -9.93 -23.35
C ARG A 475 -8.26 -10.16 -21.85
N ARG A 476 -7.20 -10.57 -21.16
CA ARG A 476 -7.23 -10.77 -19.70
C ARG A 476 -7.13 -9.46 -18.91
N PHE A 477 -6.90 -8.33 -19.58
CA PHE A 477 -6.48 -7.08 -18.96
C PHE A 477 -7.00 -5.85 -19.74
N LEU A 478 -7.71 -4.95 -19.04
CA LEU A 478 -8.21 -3.68 -19.53
C LEU A 478 -7.62 -2.53 -18.70
N ALA A 479 -7.03 -1.53 -19.36
CA ALA A 479 -6.56 -0.29 -18.75
C ALA A 479 -7.36 0.91 -19.30
N LEU A 480 -7.86 1.74 -18.38
CA LEU A 480 -8.60 2.96 -18.68
C LEU A 480 -7.92 4.15 -17.99
N VAL A 481 -7.73 5.25 -18.73
CA VAL A 481 -7.38 6.55 -18.13
C VAL A 481 -8.60 7.44 -18.21
N VAL A 482 -9.09 7.90 -17.07
CA VAL A 482 -10.31 8.69 -16.97
C VAL A 482 -9.97 10.08 -16.48
N GLU A 483 -10.39 11.10 -17.23
CA GLU A 483 -10.27 12.51 -16.83
C GLU A 483 -11.53 12.93 -16.08
N THR A 484 -11.35 13.46 -14.88
CA THR A 484 -12.41 14.07 -14.06
C THR A 484 -12.08 15.54 -13.76
N MET A 485 -13.11 16.35 -13.57
CA MET A 485 -12.99 17.74 -13.10
C MET A 485 -13.36 17.77 -11.62
N GLU A 486 -12.44 18.16 -10.75
CA GLU A 486 -12.66 18.29 -9.31
C GLU A 486 -12.57 19.75 -8.87
N GLN A 487 -13.42 20.17 -7.94
CA GLN A 487 -13.25 21.46 -7.27
C GLN A 487 -12.24 21.33 -6.13
N PRO A 488 -11.34 22.32 -5.94
CA PRO A 488 -10.41 22.32 -4.82
C PRO A 488 -11.16 22.28 -3.48
N LYS A 489 -10.73 21.41 -2.56
CA LYS A 489 -11.41 21.21 -1.25
C LYS A 489 -11.51 22.47 -0.38
N TRP A 490 -10.71 23.50 -0.67
CA TRP A 490 -10.65 24.76 0.08
C TRP A 490 -11.48 25.89 -0.56
N SER A 491 -12.11 25.67 -1.71
CA SER A 491 -12.92 26.67 -2.42
C SER A 491 -14.29 26.12 -2.80
N SER A 492 -15.30 26.99 -2.74
CA SER A 492 -16.65 26.72 -3.27
C SER A 492 -16.95 27.51 -4.56
N GLU A 493 -15.94 28.17 -5.13
CA GLU A 493 -16.05 28.97 -6.34
C GLU A 493 -16.18 28.04 -7.58
N PRO A 494 -17.30 28.06 -8.33
CA PRO A 494 -17.54 27.10 -9.40
C PRO A 494 -16.53 27.17 -10.56
N SER A 495 -15.90 28.32 -10.76
CA SER A 495 -14.91 28.54 -11.81
C SER A 495 -13.54 27.90 -11.50
N LEU A 496 -13.27 27.58 -10.24
CA LEU A 496 -12.02 26.91 -9.82
C LEU A 496 -12.20 25.40 -9.91
N THR A 497 -11.67 24.79 -10.97
CA THR A 497 -11.66 23.34 -11.18
C THR A 497 -10.26 22.86 -11.56
N ASP A 498 -9.84 21.75 -10.96
CA ASP A 498 -8.62 21.04 -11.29
C ASP A 498 -8.94 19.83 -12.18
N ARG A 499 -8.07 19.57 -13.15
CA ARG A 499 -8.12 18.33 -13.94
C ARG A 499 -7.41 17.22 -13.18
N ARG A 500 -8.11 16.11 -13.01
CA ARG A 500 -7.59 14.90 -12.37
C ARG A 500 -7.66 13.73 -13.34
N PHE A 501 -6.59 12.95 -13.39
CA PHE A 501 -6.53 11.73 -14.20
C PHE A 501 -6.42 10.51 -13.28
N ASP A 502 -7.36 9.59 -13.41
CA ASP A 502 -7.36 8.34 -12.66
C ASP A 502 -7.09 7.16 -13.62
N LEU A 503 -6.14 6.30 -13.23
CA LEU A 503 -5.87 5.03 -13.90
C LEU A 503 -6.74 3.95 -13.27
N HIS A 504 -7.58 3.31 -14.09
CA HIS A 504 -8.33 2.12 -13.71
C HIS A 504 -7.79 0.92 -14.46
N VAL A 505 -7.48 -0.16 -13.74
CA VAL A 505 -7.09 -1.43 -14.35
C VAL A 505 -8.07 -2.50 -13.91
N VAL A 506 -8.63 -3.22 -14.89
CA VAL A 506 -9.50 -4.37 -14.68
C VAL A 506 -8.78 -5.59 -15.25
N ALA A 507 -8.52 -6.59 -14.41
CA ALA A 507 -7.95 -7.86 -14.86
C ALA A 507 -8.84 -9.03 -14.46
N PHE A 508 -9.04 -9.97 -15.37
CA PHE A 508 -9.85 -11.15 -15.16
C PHE A 508 -8.96 -12.40 -15.17
N ARG A 509 -9.21 -13.32 -14.23
CA ARG A 509 -8.51 -14.59 -14.09
C ARG A 509 -9.51 -15.71 -13.90
N ARG A 510 -9.59 -16.59 -14.89
CA ARG A 510 -10.38 -17.81 -14.83
C ARG A 510 -9.63 -18.87 -14.04
N SER A 511 -10.32 -19.48 -13.09
CA SER A 511 -9.79 -20.64 -12.37
C SER A 511 -9.72 -21.85 -13.31
N ALA A 512 -8.63 -22.62 -13.23
CA ALA A 512 -8.51 -23.91 -13.92
C ALA A 512 -9.36 -25.02 -13.26
N ARG A 513 -9.85 -24.78 -12.03
CA ARG A 513 -10.66 -25.71 -11.24
C ARG A 513 -12.10 -25.20 -11.13
N VAL A 514 -13.06 -26.09 -11.38
CA VAL A 514 -14.50 -25.76 -11.36
C VAL A 514 -15.02 -25.45 -9.95
N ASP A 515 -14.34 -25.95 -8.91
CA ASP A 515 -14.69 -25.70 -7.50
C ASP A 515 -14.14 -24.38 -6.94
N LEU A 516 -13.36 -23.63 -7.74
CA LEU A 516 -12.79 -22.36 -7.34
C LEU A 516 -13.38 -21.22 -8.18
N PRO A 517 -13.71 -20.06 -7.57
CA PRO A 517 -14.30 -18.95 -8.29
C PRO A 517 -13.28 -18.29 -9.23
N SER A 518 -13.77 -17.73 -10.32
CA SER A 518 -12.97 -16.81 -11.13
C SER A 518 -12.77 -15.49 -10.39
N LEU A 519 -11.65 -14.83 -10.63
CA LEU A 519 -11.25 -13.62 -9.92
C LEU A 519 -11.25 -12.40 -10.84
N VAL A 520 -11.85 -11.30 -10.38
CA VAL A 520 -11.76 -9.98 -11.00
C VAL A 520 -10.94 -9.06 -10.10
N PHE A 521 -9.90 -8.46 -10.66
CA PHE A 521 -9.00 -7.53 -10.01
C PHE A 521 -9.31 -6.11 -10.48
N LEU A 522 -9.75 -5.25 -9.57
CA LEU A 522 -10.03 -3.84 -9.81
C LEU A 522 -8.97 -2.95 -9.14
N ASN A 523 -8.03 -2.42 -9.93
CA ASN A 523 -7.14 -1.34 -9.51
C ASN A 523 -7.84 -0.01 -9.72
N THR A 524 -8.55 0.45 -8.70
CA THR A 524 -9.26 1.72 -8.75
C THR A 524 -9.37 2.33 -7.36
N GLU A 525 -9.95 3.52 -7.27
CA GLU A 525 -10.31 4.12 -5.99
C GLU A 525 -11.61 3.51 -5.45
N ALA A 526 -11.75 3.50 -4.12
CA ALA A 526 -12.86 2.82 -3.47
C ALA A 526 -14.24 3.33 -3.91
N GLY A 527 -14.36 4.60 -4.29
CA GLY A 527 -15.61 5.20 -4.77
C GLY A 527 -16.03 4.77 -6.19
N THR A 528 -15.11 4.18 -6.96
CA THR A 528 -15.33 3.83 -8.37
C THR A 528 -15.54 2.31 -8.57
N VAL A 529 -15.34 1.50 -7.53
CA VAL A 529 -15.50 0.04 -7.57
C VAL A 529 -16.91 -0.35 -8.03
N ASN A 530 -17.95 0.14 -7.34
CA ASN A 530 -19.34 -0.20 -7.64
C ASN A 530 -19.73 0.21 -9.06
N TYR A 531 -19.23 1.36 -9.51
CA TYR A 531 -19.46 1.85 -10.86
C TYR A 531 -18.87 0.89 -11.91
N LEU A 532 -17.62 0.45 -11.72
CA LEU A 532 -17.00 -0.51 -12.63
C LEU A 532 -17.73 -1.86 -12.60
N MET A 533 -18.15 -2.33 -11.42
CA MET A 533 -18.93 -3.58 -11.30
C MET A 533 -20.27 -3.51 -12.06
N GLU A 534 -20.93 -2.36 -12.06
CA GLU A 534 -22.15 -2.12 -12.83
C GLU A 534 -21.91 -2.22 -14.35
N HIS A 535 -20.87 -1.57 -14.85
CA HIS A 535 -20.55 -1.55 -16.30
C HIS A 535 -19.97 -2.89 -16.77
N LEU A 536 -19.34 -3.64 -15.86
CA LEU A 536 -18.94 -5.02 -16.10
C LEU A 536 -20.11 -6.00 -16.05
N GLY A 537 -21.28 -5.60 -15.54
CA GLY A 537 -22.45 -6.47 -15.37
C GLY A 537 -22.27 -7.55 -14.31
N ILE A 538 -21.44 -7.29 -13.27
CA ILE A 538 -21.11 -8.29 -12.23
C ILE A 538 -21.72 -8.04 -10.86
N ASN A 539 -22.53 -6.98 -10.69
CA ASN A 539 -23.10 -6.62 -9.39
C ASN A 539 -23.87 -7.76 -8.69
N GLU A 540 -24.53 -8.63 -9.46
CA GLU A 540 -25.36 -9.71 -8.93
C GLU A 540 -24.61 -11.04 -8.78
N ILE A 541 -23.43 -11.17 -9.40
CA ILE A 541 -22.67 -12.44 -9.50
C ILE A 541 -21.26 -12.35 -8.90
N ALA A 542 -20.80 -11.14 -8.56
CA ALA A 542 -19.51 -10.92 -7.92
C ALA A 542 -19.69 -10.55 -6.45
N THR A 543 -18.82 -11.09 -5.62
CA THR A 543 -18.79 -10.81 -4.19
C THR A 543 -17.39 -10.43 -3.75
N ALA A 544 -17.26 -9.73 -2.62
CA ALA A 544 -15.97 -9.44 -2.03
C ALA A 544 -15.20 -10.74 -1.73
N LEU A 545 -13.89 -10.73 -1.88
CA LEU A 545 -13.00 -11.86 -1.60
C LEU A 545 -13.21 -12.43 -0.18
N ASP A 546 -13.29 -13.76 -0.05
CA ASP A 546 -13.41 -14.43 1.25
C ASP A 546 -12.27 -14.01 2.21
N PRO A 547 -12.59 -13.53 3.44
CA PRO A 547 -11.59 -13.19 4.45
C PRO A 547 -10.60 -14.32 4.78
N ASP A 548 -11.00 -15.59 4.64
CA ASP A 548 -10.12 -16.74 4.83
C ASP A 548 -9.04 -16.81 3.73
N ARG A 549 -9.40 -16.52 2.47
CA ARG A 549 -8.43 -16.43 1.36
C ARG A 549 -7.49 -15.26 1.51
N VAL A 550 -7.98 -14.10 1.99
CA VAL A 550 -7.12 -12.95 2.33
C VAL A 550 -6.10 -13.34 3.40
N SER A 551 -6.53 -14.12 4.39
CA SER A 551 -5.66 -14.60 5.46
C SER A 551 -4.60 -15.58 4.94
N LYS A 552 -5.00 -16.55 4.10
CA LYS A 552 -4.07 -17.48 3.42
C LYS A 552 -3.06 -16.74 2.54
N TYR A 553 -3.51 -15.72 1.80
CA TYR A 553 -2.61 -14.86 1.03
C TYR A 553 -1.55 -14.22 1.94
N LEU A 554 -1.95 -13.56 3.03
CA LEU A 554 -1.03 -12.96 4.00
C LEU A 554 -0.10 -14.01 4.64
N ASP A 555 -0.59 -15.23 4.84
CA ASP A 555 0.15 -16.36 5.41
C ASP A 555 1.17 -16.98 4.46
N SER A 556 0.94 -16.88 3.14
CA SER A 556 1.84 -17.35 2.09
C SER A 556 3.06 -16.45 1.85
N LEU A 557 3.04 -15.21 2.34
CA LEU A 557 4.13 -14.25 2.14
C LEU A 557 5.29 -14.55 3.09
N GLU A 558 6.52 -14.47 2.58
CA GLU A 558 7.75 -14.60 3.38
C GLU A 558 7.96 -13.32 4.22
N ARG A 559 7.36 -13.30 5.41
CA ARG A 559 7.32 -12.13 6.29
C ARG A 559 8.66 -11.93 7.00
N ARG A 560 9.21 -10.71 6.90
CA ARG A 560 10.33 -10.23 7.72
C ARG A 560 9.87 -9.53 9.00
N GLY A 561 8.70 -8.90 8.97
CA GLY A 561 8.13 -8.22 10.13
C GLY A 561 6.74 -7.67 9.85
N VAL A 562 6.06 -7.24 10.92
CA VAL A 562 4.71 -6.66 10.86
C VAL A 562 4.77 -5.22 11.33
N SER A 563 4.42 -4.28 10.44
CA SER A 563 4.51 -2.84 10.71
C SER A 563 3.24 -2.28 11.34
N SER A 564 2.08 -2.78 10.91
CA SER A 564 0.81 -2.43 11.53
C SER A 564 -0.24 -3.53 11.36
N VAL A 565 -1.13 -3.61 12.35
CA VAL A 565 -2.32 -4.46 12.30
C VAL A 565 -3.51 -3.68 12.82
N GLY A 566 -4.61 -3.72 12.10
CA GLY A 566 -5.92 -3.29 12.57
C GLY A 566 -6.78 -4.50 12.92
N VAL A 567 -7.32 -4.54 14.14
CA VAL A 567 -8.29 -5.55 14.56
C VAL A 567 -9.63 -4.89 14.87
N LYS A 568 -10.72 -5.54 14.45
CA LYS A 568 -12.10 -5.14 14.70
C LYS A 568 -12.66 -5.98 15.84
N ALA A 569 -13.35 -5.36 16.80
CA ALA A 569 -14.06 -6.13 17.83
C ALA A 569 -15.19 -6.95 17.19
N THR A 570 -15.31 -8.23 17.55
CA THR A 570 -16.42 -9.10 17.13
C THR A 570 -17.52 -9.20 18.17
N ALA A 571 -17.33 -8.62 19.36
CA ALA A 571 -18.32 -8.54 20.44
C ALA A 571 -18.97 -7.14 20.52
N ALA A 572 -20.16 -7.06 21.15
CA ALA A 572 -21.00 -5.86 21.21
C ALA A 572 -20.25 -4.61 21.68
N ALA A 573 -20.28 -3.55 20.87
CA ALA A 573 -19.50 -2.35 21.08
C ALA A 573 -20.18 -1.43 22.10
N ASN A 574 -19.66 -1.38 23.33
CA ASN A 574 -20.08 -0.38 24.32
C ASN A 574 -19.43 1.00 24.04
N ARG A 575 -20.07 2.08 24.53
CA ARG A 575 -19.43 3.40 24.70
C ARG A 575 -18.26 3.28 25.70
N GLY A 576 -17.06 3.02 25.18
CA GLY A 576 -15.83 2.86 25.95
C GLY A 576 -14.88 1.81 25.36
N THR A 577 -15.41 0.81 24.65
CA THR A 577 -14.61 -0.19 23.93
C THR A 577 -14.31 0.30 22.52
N THR A 578 -13.04 0.25 22.12
CA THR A 578 -12.62 0.66 20.77
C THR A 578 -13.12 -0.36 19.74
N ALA A 579 -14.08 0.04 18.89
CA ALA A 579 -14.62 -0.82 17.83
C ALA A 579 -13.54 -1.31 16.84
N TYR A 580 -12.48 -0.51 16.68
CA TYR A 580 -11.33 -0.83 15.85
C TYR A 580 -10.04 -0.39 16.53
N LYS A 581 -9.09 -1.31 16.73
CA LYS A 581 -7.79 -1.00 17.32
C LYS A 581 -6.71 -1.10 16.24
N ASN A 582 -5.92 -0.05 16.11
CA ASN A 582 -4.73 -0.03 15.26
C ASN A 582 -3.49 -0.14 16.13
N PHE A 583 -2.67 -1.13 15.82
CA PHE A 583 -1.36 -1.32 16.43
C PHE A 583 -0.30 -1.02 15.38
N MET A 584 0.68 -0.18 15.73
CA MET A 584 1.72 0.31 14.82
C MET A 584 3.08 0.23 15.52
N GLY A 585 4.11 -0.23 14.82
CA GLY A 585 5.47 -0.38 15.36
C GLY A 585 6.28 -1.41 14.58
N SER A 586 7.50 -1.69 15.03
CA SER A 586 8.29 -2.80 14.50
C SER A 586 7.87 -4.10 15.19
N ASN A 587 7.52 -5.13 14.41
CA ASN A 587 7.12 -6.46 14.90
C ASN A 587 5.94 -6.43 15.87
N VAL A 588 4.87 -5.72 15.47
CA VAL A 588 3.64 -5.56 16.25
C VAL A 588 3.04 -6.89 16.70
N ASP A 589 3.13 -7.91 15.84
CA ASP A 589 2.65 -9.26 16.09
C ASP A 589 3.23 -9.91 17.34
N ARG A 590 4.47 -9.58 17.71
CA ARG A 590 5.14 -10.13 18.91
C ARG A 590 4.76 -9.40 20.20
N GLY A 591 4.28 -8.15 20.10
CA GLY A 591 3.94 -7.31 21.25
C GLY A 591 2.49 -7.39 21.70
N LEU A 592 1.62 -8.02 20.89
CA LEU A 592 0.18 -8.12 21.17
C LEU A 592 -0.11 -9.16 22.25
N ARG A 593 -0.85 -8.75 23.30
CA ARG A 593 -1.31 -9.69 24.33
C ARG A 593 -2.52 -10.46 23.82
N ALA A 594 -2.73 -11.67 24.33
CA ALA A 594 -3.94 -12.45 24.00
C ALA A 594 -5.23 -11.66 24.31
N SER A 595 -5.24 -10.85 25.37
CA SER A 595 -6.36 -9.95 25.73
C SER A 595 -6.62 -8.84 24.71
N ASP A 596 -5.61 -8.42 23.93
CA ASP A 596 -5.75 -7.34 22.95
C ASP A 596 -6.49 -7.80 21.69
N VAL A 597 -6.41 -9.11 21.42
CA VAL A 597 -6.96 -9.79 20.24
C VAL A 597 -8.11 -10.75 20.55
N ALA A 598 -8.38 -11.01 21.83
CA ALA A 598 -9.52 -11.82 22.28
C ALA A 598 -10.83 -11.18 21.82
N GLY A 599 -11.71 -11.97 21.20
CA GLY A 599 -12.97 -11.46 20.66
C GLY A 599 -12.79 -10.40 19.58
N ALA A 600 -11.68 -10.45 18.83
CA ALA A 600 -11.41 -9.56 17.71
C ALA A 600 -11.13 -10.34 16.43
N ALA A 601 -11.41 -9.70 15.29
CA ALA A 601 -11.13 -10.19 13.97
C ALA A 601 -10.10 -9.32 13.25
N LEU A 602 -9.34 -9.94 12.33
CA LEU A 602 -8.36 -9.23 11.53
C LEU A 602 -9.10 -8.28 10.59
N GLY A 603 -8.82 -6.98 10.69
CA GLY A 603 -9.37 -5.97 9.77
C GLY A 603 -8.40 -5.59 8.66
N HIS A 604 -7.14 -5.31 9.03
CA HIS A 604 -6.06 -5.13 8.06
C HIS A 604 -4.71 -5.53 8.65
N ALA A 605 -3.75 -5.82 7.77
CA ALA A 605 -2.37 -6.04 8.13
C ALA A 605 -1.44 -5.34 7.13
N MET A 606 -0.31 -4.82 7.62
CA MET A 606 0.81 -4.37 6.82
C MET A 606 2.07 -5.14 7.24
N LEU A 607 2.69 -5.77 6.25
CA LEU A 607 3.79 -6.71 6.39
C LEU A 607 4.99 -6.20 5.60
N GLN A 608 6.19 -6.39 6.15
CA GLN A 608 7.44 -6.23 5.43
C GLN A 608 7.87 -7.59 4.89
N PHE A 609 8.20 -7.64 3.60
CA PHE A 609 8.62 -8.87 2.92
C PHE A 609 9.71 -8.55 1.88
N ASN A 610 10.36 -9.59 1.36
CA ASN A 610 11.37 -9.46 0.31
C ASN A 610 10.71 -9.56 -1.08
N ASP A 611 10.89 -8.53 -1.90
CA ASP A 611 10.32 -8.39 -3.24
C ASP A 611 11.46 -8.17 -4.24
N GLY A 612 11.99 -9.26 -4.80
CA GLY A 612 13.12 -9.21 -5.72
C GLY A 612 14.39 -8.62 -5.09
N GLY A 613 14.77 -9.08 -3.89
CA GLY A 613 15.97 -8.62 -3.16
C GLY A 613 15.79 -7.31 -2.38
N GLN A 614 14.68 -6.59 -2.58
CA GLN A 614 14.38 -5.35 -1.88
C GLN A 614 13.28 -5.52 -0.83
N SER A 615 13.43 -4.83 0.31
CA SER A 615 12.40 -4.77 1.34
C SER A 615 11.22 -3.93 0.84
N SER A 616 10.05 -4.57 0.70
CA SER A 616 8.79 -3.94 0.32
C SER A 616 7.74 -4.09 1.41
N THR A 617 6.73 -3.22 1.41
CA THR A 617 5.57 -3.33 2.31
C THR A 617 4.37 -3.83 1.53
N ALA A 618 3.82 -4.97 1.94
CA ALA A 618 2.54 -5.48 1.47
C ALA A 618 1.47 -5.25 2.54
N GLY A 619 0.22 -5.28 2.14
CA GLY A 619 -0.87 -5.34 3.08
C GLY A 619 -2.14 -5.86 2.46
N ALA A 620 -3.07 -6.19 3.34
CA ALA A 620 -4.41 -6.59 2.95
C ALA A 620 -5.45 -6.04 3.91
N SER A 621 -6.66 -5.83 3.40
CA SER A 621 -7.86 -5.50 4.17
C SER A 621 -8.91 -6.56 3.91
N THR A 622 -9.30 -7.26 4.97
CA THR A 622 -10.29 -8.34 4.93
C THR A 622 -11.67 -7.80 4.55
N ALA A 623 -12.11 -6.72 5.20
CA ALA A 623 -13.43 -6.12 4.97
C ALA A 623 -13.63 -5.58 3.54
N LYS A 624 -12.56 -5.18 2.85
CA LYS A 624 -12.63 -4.61 1.49
C LYS A 624 -12.18 -5.56 0.40
N GLY A 625 -11.76 -6.79 0.74
CA GLY A 625 -11.12 -7.70 -0.22
C GLY A 625 -9.94 -7.06 -0.96
N LYS A 626 -9.22 -6.13 -0.30
CA LYS A 626 -8.21 -5.28 -0.94
C LYS A 626 -6.81 -5.77 -0.59
N LEU A 627 -5.99 -5.99 -1.61
CA LEU A 627 -4.58 -6.37 -1.49
C LEU A 627 -3.70 -5.26 -2.07
N TRP A 628 -2.53 -5.01 -1.49
CA TRP A 628 -1.58 -4.04 -2.02
C TRP A 628 -0.12 -4.30 -1.65
N VAL A 629 0.76 -3.76 -2.47
CA VAL A 629 2.19 -3.58 -2.26
C VAL A 629 2.50 -2.11 -2.54
N THR A 630 3.28 -1.45 -1.69
CA THR A 630 3.58 -0.02 -1.80
C THR A 630 4.64 0.28 -2.88
N ARG A 631 4.42 -0.19 -4.11
CA ARG A 631 5.36 -0.05 -5.23
C ARG A 631 4.61 0.04 -6.57
N TYR A 632 4.92 1.08 -7.33
CA TYR A 632 4.53 1.20 -8.73
C TYR A 632 5.26 0.17 -9.59
N ALA A 633 4.58 -0.35 -10.59
CA ALA A 633 5.07 -1.41 -11.48
C ALA A 633 4.83 -1.04 -12.95
N SER A 634 5.54 -1.69 -13.89
CA SER A 634 5.10 -1.69 -15.30
C SER A 634 3.78 -2.45 -15.44
N LEU A 635 3.07 -2.30 -16.57
CA LEU A 635 1.86 -3.08 -16.82
C LEU A 635 2.14 -4.59 -16.79
N ARG A 636 3.27 -5.04 -17.35
CA ARG A 636 3.71 -6.45 -17.32
C ARG A 636 3.96 -6.93 -15.89
N ASP A 637 4.77 -6.21 -15.12
CA ASP A 637 5.04 -6.57 -13.72
C ASP A 637 3.76 -6.58 -12.86
N TYR A 638 2.78 -5.73 -13.20
CA TYR A 638 1.47 -5.71 -12.55
C TYR A 638 0.62 -6.93 -12.94
N ASP A 639 0.65 -7.35 -14.21
CA ASP A 639 0.00 -8.57 -14.71
C ASP A 639 0.60 -9.83 -14.05
N GLU A 640 1.92 -9.92 -13.96
CA GLU A 640 2.64 -11.00 -13.26
C GLU A 640 2.30 -11.03 -11.77
N TRP A 641 2.17 -9.86 -11.14
CA TRP A 641 1.72 -9.77 -9.74
C TRP A 641 0.27 -10.23 -9.56
N ILE A 642 -0.63 -9.96 -10.52
CA ILE A 642 -1.99 -10.49 -10.51
C ILE A 642 -1.97 -12.02 -10.62
N ASP A 643 -1.14 -12.59 -11.49
CA ASP A 643 -1.01 -14.05 -11.64
C ASP A 643 -0.53 -14.72 -10.34
N ASP A 644 0.54 -14.21 -9.72
CA ASP A 644 1.04 -14.72 -8.42
C ASP A 644 -0.01 -14.54 -7.32
N THR A 645 -0.71 -13.40 -7.30
CA THR A 645 -1.77 -13.15 -6.31
C THR A 645 -2.95 -14.09 -6.50
N ALA A 646 -3.41 -14.30 -7.74
CA ALA A 646 -4.49 -15.23 -8.06
C ALA A 646 -4.14 -16.66 -7.64
N ALA A 647 -2.91 -17.11 -7.96
CA ALA A 647 -2.42 -18.41 -7.54
C ALA A 647 -2.47 -18.56 -6.01
N ARG A 648 -1.97 -17.58 -5.24
CA ARG A 648 -1.99 -17.59 -3.76
C ARG A 648 -3.38 -17.51 -3.15
N LEU A 649 -4.35 -16.93 -3.87
CA LEU A 649 -5.75 -16.90 -3.43
C LEU A 649 -6.46 -18.22 -3.71
N TRP A 650 -6.13 -18.90 -4.80
CA TRP A 650 -6.71 -20.19 -5.19
C TRP A 650 -6.11 -21.36 -4.42
N PHE A 651 -4.79 -21.36 -4.21
CA PHE A 651 -4.04 -22.48 -3.67
C PHE A 651 -3.36 -22.13 -2.35
N ASP A 652 -3.27 -23.12 -1.45
CA ASP A 652 -2.55 -22.99 -0.20
C ASP A 652 -1.06 -23.28 -0.42
N PHE A 653 -0.23 -22.25 -0.31
CA PHE A 653 1.23 -22.36 -0.39
C PHE A 653 1.88 -22.64 0.97
N GLY A 654 1.08 -22.87 2.02
CA GLY A 654 1.55 -22.98 3.39
C GLY A 654 1.99 -21.62 3.95
N SER A 655 2.54 -21.65 5.17
CA SER A 655 3.03 -20.44 5.83
C SER A 655 4.53 -20.54 6.16
N PRO A 656 5.41 -19.94 5.34
CA PRO A 656 6.86 -19.96 5.58
C PRO A 656 7.26 -19.46 6.97
N SER A 657 6.51 -18.49 7.49
CA SER A 657 6.76 -17.86 8.80
C SER A 657 5.72 -18.21 9.89
N GLY A 658 4.81 -19.16 9.64
CA GLY A 658 3.68 -19.49 10.53
C GLY A 658 2.58 -18.41 10.58
N PRO A 659 1.30 -18.74 10.88
CA PRO A 659 0.16 -17.85 10.67
C PRO A 659 0.25 -16.50 11.40
N LEU A 660 -0.12 -15.41 10.74
CA LEU A 660 -0.12 -14.04 11.30
C LEU A 660 -1.18 -13.90 12.40
N LEU A 661 -0.83 -13.73 13.67
CA LEU A 661 -1.82 -13.60 14.76
C LEU A 661 -2.80 -14.79 14.83
N PRO A 662 -2.32 -15.99 15.21
CA PRO A 662 -3.12 -17.23 15.18
C PRO A 662 -4.39 -17.18 16.06
N ASN A 663 -4.39 -16.31 17.09
CA ASN A 663 -5.49 -16.18 18.05
C ASN A 663 -6.59 -15.20 17.60
N VAL A 664 -6.41 -14.49 16.49
CA VAL A 664 -7.40 -13.56 15.94
C VAL A 664 -8.38 -14.32 15.05
N ASN A 665 -9.66 -13.99 15.14
CA ASN A 665 -10.66 -14.55 14.23
C ASN A 665 -10.41 -14.03 12.80
N ARG A 666 -10.41 -14.92 11.81
CA ARG A 666 -10.22 -14.53 10.41
C ARG A 666 -11.51 -14.06 9.74
N GLY A 667 -12.66 -14.40 10.33
CA GLY A 667 -13.92 -14.33 9.63
C GLY A 667 -13.99 -15.38 8.51
N GLN A 668 -15.19 -15.78 8.14
CA GLN A 668 -15.45 -16.64 6.99
C GLN A 668 -16.64 -16.06 6.24
N ARG A 669 -16.73 -16.34 4.95
CA ARG A 669 -17.95 -16.05 4.19
C ARG A 669 -19.17 -16.70 4.88
N LEU A 670 -20.23 -15.93 5.06
CA LEU A 670 -21.51 -16.42 5.54
C LEU A 670 -22.21 -17.15 4.40
N THR A 671 -22.24 -18.48 4.45
CA THR A 671 -23.01 -19.31 3.52
C THR A 671 -24.37 -19.68 4.09
N GLU A 672 -24.44 -19.88 5.41
CA GLU A 672 -25.63 -20.27 6.15
C GLU A 672 -25.67 -19.51 7.49
N TRP A 673 -26.88 -19.12 7.91
CA TRP A 673 -27.07 -18.46 9.20
C TRP A 673 -26.81 -19.42 10.37
N PRO A 674 -26.24 -18.95 11.50
CA PRO A 674 -26.05 -19.78 12.68
C PRO A 674 -27.37 -20.36 13.20
N ASP A 675 -27.37 -21.64 13.57
CA ASP A 675 -28.50 -22.32 14.23
C ASP A 675 -28.53 -21.97 15.73
N SER A 676 -28.71 -20.67 16.00
CA SER A 676 -28.62 -20.06 17.33
C SER A 676 -29.59 -18.89 17.40
N LEU A 677 -30.06 -18.55 18.59
CA LEU A 677 -31.01 -17.46 18.77
C LEU A 677 -30.32 -16.12 18.45
N LEU A 678 -30.99 -15.28 17.67
CA LEU A 678 -30.54 -13.92 17.41
C LEU A 678 -30.89 -13.00 18.59
N VAL A 679 -29.86 -12.49 19.27
CA VAL A 679 -30.00 -11.78 20.55
C VAL A 679 -30.10 -10.27 20.34
N ALA A 680 -29.29 -9.71 19.43
CA ALA A 680 -29.22 -8.28 19.20
C ALA A 680 -28.76 -7.94 17.78
N ALA A 681 -29.11 -6.72 17.35
CA ALA A 681 -28.57 -6.07 16.16
C ALA A 681 -28.09 -4.66 16.51
N GLU A 682 -26.91 -4.28 16.03
CA GLU A 682 -26.35 -2.94 16.22
C GLU A 682 -26.04 -2.29 14.87
N LEU A 683 -26.31 -0.99 14.76
CA LEU A 683 -25.90 -0.19 13.60
C LEU A 683 -24.37 -0.16 13.50
N HIS A 684 -23.88 -0.08 12.25
CA HIS A 684 -22.45 0.00 12.01
C HIS A 684 -21.85 1.28 12.67
N PRO A 685 -20.74 1.17 13.43
CA PRO A 685 -20.19 2.29 14.20
C PRO A 685 -19.86 3.54 13.36
N ALA A 686 -19.46 3.35 12.09
CA ALA A 686 -19.14 4.45 11.19
C ALA A 686 -20.33 5.37 10.85
N LEU A 687 -21.57 4.94 11.12
CA LEU A 687 -22.76 5.78 10.94
C LEU A 687 -22.88 6.86 12.02
N SER A 688 -22.29 6.64 13.19
CA SER A 688 -22.26 7.63 14.28
C SER A 688 -21.30 8.78 13.97
N GLY A 689 -21.70 10.01 14.31
CA GLY A 689 -20.91 11.22 14.10
C GLY A 689 -20.85 11.71 12.64
N GLN A 690 -21.54 11.06 11.70
CA GLN A 690 -21.59 11.47 10.30
C GLN A 690 -22.79 12.35 9.93
N SER A 691 -23.64 12.71 10.90
CA SER A 691 -24.82 13.57 10.71
C SER A 691 -25.81 13.04 9.66
N TRP A 692 -26.04 11.72 9.67
CA TRP A 692 -27.11 11.10 8.89
C TRP A 692 -28.47 11.37 9.54
N SER A 693 -29.45 11.79 8.74
CA SER A 693 -30.80 12.08 9.21
C SER A 693 -31.85 11.83 8.13
N PHE A 694 -33.08 11.49 8.53
CA PHE A 694 -34.23 11.32 7.64
C PHE A 694 -35.40 12.20 8.10
N ALA A 695 -36.26 12.59 7.15
CA ALA A 695 -37.41 13.44 7.40
C ALA A 695 -38.65 12.58 7.71
N LEU A 696 -39.37 12.90 8.78
CA LEU A 696 -40.56 12.16 9.23
C LEU A 696 -41.89 12.86 8.90
N GLY A 697 -41.85 13.88 8.04
CA GLY A 697 -42.99 14.80 7.81
C GLY A 697 -43.02 15.95 8.82
N GLU A 698 -43.79 16.99 8.51
CA GLU A 698 -43.99 18.21 9.34
C GLU A 698 -42.71 18.89 9.86
N GLY A 699 -41.61 18.83 9.10
CA GLY A 699 -40.34 19.47 9.47
C GLY A 699 -39.57 18.74 10.58
N ILE A 700 -40.00 17.54 10.99
CA ILE A 700 -39.31 16.73 11.99
C ILE A 700 -38.20 15.92 11.29
N THR A 701 -36.95 16.11 11.76
CA THR A 701 -35.79 15.32 11.32
C THR A 701 -35.35 14.40 12.45
N CYS A 702 -35.07 13.14 12.10
CA CYS A 702 -34.53 12.16 13.03
C CYS A 702 -33.09 11.84 12.65
N ALA A 703 -32.18 11.92 13.61
CA ALA A 703 -30.81 11.46 13.42
C ALA A 703 -30.78 9.92 13.41
N ILE A 704 -29.89 9.33 12.62
CA ILE A 704 -29.69 7.87 12.61
C ILE A 704 -29.23 7.35 13.99
N GLU A 705 -28.63 8.21 14.80
CA GLU A 705 -28.14 7.89 16.15
C GLU A 705 -29.26 7.65 17.18
N ASP A 706 -30.50 8.03 16.83
CA ASP A 706 -31.69 7.80 17.64
C ASP A 706 -32.47 6.55 17.20
N VAL A 707 -31.91 5.78 16.27
CA VAL A 707 -32.50 4.57 15.71
C VAL A 707 -31.84 3.34 16.33
N GLU A 708 -32.66 2.42 16.84
CA GLU A 708 -32.24 1.12 17.36
C GLU A 708 -32.78 -0.01 16.46
N LEU A 709 -32.02 -1.09 16.30
CA LEU A 709 -32.43 -2.25 15.52
C LEU A 709 -32.93 -3.38 16.43
N HIS A 710 -34.13 -3.88 16.16
CA HIS A 710 -34.79 -4.92 16.94
C HIS A 710 -35.02 -6.19 16.12
N VAL A 711 -34.58 -7.34 16.64
CA VAL A 711 -34.51 -8.63 15.90
C VAL A 711 -35.44 -9.72 16.41
N ALA A 712 -35.86 -9.64 17.67
CA ALA A 712 -36.69 -10.67 18.33
C ALA A 712 -38.07 -10.18 18.80
N GLN A 713 -38.21 -8.87 19.02
CA GLN A 713 -39.46 -8.25 19.41
C GLN A 713 -39.44 -6.79 18.98
N ASP A 714 -40.45 -6.37 18.23
CA ASP A 714 -40.73 -4.96 18.00
C ASP A 714 -41.41 -4.40 19.26
N PRO A 715 -40.76 -3.47 19.99
CA PRO A 715 -41.33 -2.92 21.21
C PRO A 715 -42.56 -2.03 20.96
N THR A 716 -42.81 -1.59 19.73
CA THR A 716 -44.04 -0.86 19.37
C THR A 716 -45.19 -1.79 18.96
N GLY A 717 -44.91 -3.08 18.76
CA GLY A 717 -45.90 -4.07 18.30
C GLY A 717 -46.43 -3.80 16.88
N THR A 718 -45.74 -2.99 16.09
CA THR A 718 -46.17 -2.57 14.75
C THR A 718 -45.85 -3.64 13.70
N PHE A 719 -44.69 -4.30 13.83
CA PHE A 719 -44.24 -5.37 12.93
C PHE A 719 -43.95 -6.67 13.70
N ALA A 720 -44.23 -7.82 13.07
CA ALA A 720 -43.88 -9.12 13.62
C ALA A 720 -42.47 -9.52 13.15
N VAL A 721 -41.59 -9.91 14.08
CA VAL A 721 -40.19 -10.30 13.77
C VAL A 721 -39.95 -11.72 14.29
N PRO A 722 -39.40 -12.66 13.48
CA PRO A 722 -39.31 -14.07 13.88
C PRO A 722 -38.31 -14.38 15.00
N GLY A 723 -37.35 -13.50 15.30
CA GLY A 723 -36.28 -13.76 16.29
C GLY A 723 -35.25 -14.81 15.85
N ARG A 724 -35.35 -15.30 14.63
CA ARG A 724 -34.45 -16.31 14.01
C ARG A 724 -34.34 -16.04 12.52
N ALA A 725 -33.34 -16.64 11.88
CA ALA A 725 -33.27 -16.65 10.43
C ALA A 725 -34.46 -17.42 9.82
N VAL A 726 -35.09 -16.85 8.80
CA VAL A 726 -36.21 -17.44 8.05
C VAL A 726 -35.94 -17.22 6.56
N ASN A 727 -36.08 -18.27 5.74
CA ASN A 727 -35.80 -18.21 4.29
C ASN A 727 -34.44 -17.59 3.94
N GLU A 728 -33.38 -18.04 4.63
CA GLU A 728 -32.00 -17.55 4.43
C GLU A 728 -31.80 -16.05 4.71
N ARG A 729 -32.71 -15.42 5.45
CA ARG A 729 -32.66 -13.99 5.80
C ARG A 729 -32.91 -13.77 7.27
N VAL A 730 -32.37 -12.67 7.79
CA VAL A 730 -32.64 -12.17 9.13
C VAL A 730 -33.42 -10.87 9.02
N GLU A 731 -34.57 -10.81 9.70
CA GLU A 731 -35.41 -9.61 9.76
C GLU A 731 -35.11 -8.76 10.99
N PHE A 732 -35.22 -7.44 10.83
CA PHE A 732 -35.12 -6.50 11.93
C PHE A 732 -35.94 -5.24 11.70
N VAL A 733 -36.35 -4.59 12.79
CA VAL A 733 -37.15 -3.38 12.80
C VAL A 733 -36.30 -2.23 13.34
N ALA A 734 -36.24 -1.14 12.59
CA ALA A 734 -35.62 0.10 13.01
C ALA A 734 -36.64 0.95 13.79
N VAL A 735 -36.35 1.21 15.05
CA VAL A 735 -37.25 1.93 15.98
C VAL A 735 -36.59 3.22 16.42
N ARG A 736 -37.32 4.33 16.31
CA ARG A 736 -36.90 5.62 16.88
C ARG A 736 -37.25 5.67 18.35
N ASN A 737 -36.28 6.08 19.17
CA ASN A 737 -36.52 6.49 20.54
C ASN A 737 -36.69 8.01 20.63
N ASP A 738 -37.92 8.50 20.84
CA ASP A 738 -38.14 9.93 21.12
C ASP A 738 -37.69 10.27 22.56
N ARG A 739 -36.53 10.91 22.68
CA ARG A 739 -35.93 11.29 23.97
C ARG A 739 -36.74 12.33 24.74
N ASN A 740 -37.58 13.12 24.07
CA ASN A 740 -38.33 14.20 24.71
C ASN A 740 -39.65 13.71 25.32
N HIS A 741 -40.24 12.66 24.74
CA HIS A 741 -41.56 12.15 25.14
C HIS A 741 -41.55 10.70 25.60
N GLY A 742 -40.41 10.00 25.53
CA GLY A 742 -40.29 8.60 25.95
C GLY A 742 -41.08 7.63 25.09
N THR A 743 -41.53 8.05 23.90
CA THR A 743 -42.32 7.23 22.98
C THR A 743 -41.42 6.54 21.96
N GLN A 744 -41.79 5.33 21.57
CA GLN A 744 -41.09 4.52 20.57
C GLN A 744 -41.94 4.45 19.31
N HIS A 745 -41.31 4.64 18.15
CA HIS A 745 -41.98 4.62 16.85
C HIS A 745 -41.23 3.69 15.91
N ALA A 746 -41.88 2.65 15.41
CA ALA A 746 -41.32 1.82 14.35
C ALA A 746 -41.25 2.64 13.07
N LEU A 747 -40.04 2.77 12.53
CA LEU A 747 -39.79 3.55 11.33
C LEU A 747 -39.78 2.68 10.09
N TRP A 748 -39.08 1.55 10.17
CA TRP A 748 -38.74 0.74 9.01
C TRP A 748 -38.58 -0.73 9.40
N HIS A 749 -39.06 -1.63 8.55
CA HIS A 749 -38.89 -3.07 8.67
C HIS A 749 -38.14 -3.57 7.45
N GLY A 750 -37.08 -4.34 7.67
CA GLY A 750 -36.30 -4.90 6.58
C GLY A 750 -35.59 -6.18 6.97
N CYS A 751 -34.83 -6.71 6.01
CA CYS A 751 -34.10 -7.95 6.18
C CYS A 751 -32.71 -7.89 5.54
N VAL A 752 -31.82 -8.78 5.99
CA VAL A 752 -30.49 -8.99 5.41
C VAL A 752 -30.32 -10.44 5.00
N ASP A 753 -29.71 -10.67 3.83
CA ASP A 753 -29.39 -12.01 3.32
C ASP A 753 -27.95 -12.45 3.64
N THR A 754 -27.58 -13.66 3.23
CA THR A 754 -26.23 -14.22 3.43
C THR A 754 -25.15 -13.49 2.62
N ALA A 755 -25.52 -12.80 1.54
CA ALA A 755 -24.64 -11.93 0.77
C ALA A 755 -24.43 -10.55 1.45
N GLY A 756 -25.09 -10.29 2.58
CA GLY A 756 -25.02 -9.03 3.31
C GLY A 756 -25.83 -7.90 2.67
N GLN A 757 -26.70 -8.20 1.70
CA GLN A 757 -27.58 -7.23 1.07
C GLN A 757 -28.79 -6.97 1.98
N THR A 758 -29.05 -5.70 2.24
CA THR A 758 -30.21 -5.27 3.03
C THR A 758 -31.36 -4.88 2.10
N HIS A 759 -32.56 -5.38 2.41
CA HIS A 759 -33.78 -5.12 1.65
C HIS A 759 -34.88 -4.56 2.56
N SER A 760 -35.69 -3.66 2.02
CA SER A 760 -36.87 -3.12 2.70
C SER A 760 -38.03 -4.10 2.59
N LEU A 761 -38.69 -4.40 3.71
CA LEU A 761 -39.96 -5.14 3.78
C LEU A 761 -41.15 -4.18 3.99
N SER A 762 -40.92 -3.01 4.58
CA SER A 762 -41.85 -1.87 4.61
C SER A 762 -41.58 -0.86 3.48
N ALA A 763 -42.28 0.28 3.49
CA ALA A 763 -41.92 1.42 2.66
C ALA A 763 -40.48 1.87 2.96
N GLU A 764 -39.72 2.18 1.92
CA GLU A 764 -38.32 2.62 2.03
C GLU A 764 -38.23 4.02 2.65
N ILE A 765 -37.19 4.27 3.44
CA ILE A 765 -36.92 5.59 4.03
C ILE A 765 -35.77 6.26 3.30
N GLU A 766 -35.96 7.52 2.92
CA GLU A 766 -34.88 8.39 2.44
C GLU A 766 -34.07 8.98 3.60
N ILE A 767 -32.75 8.80 3.56
CA ILE A 767 -31.79 9.33 4.51
C ILE A 767 -30.76 10.24 3.82
N ARG A 768 -30.35 11.32 4.49
CA ARG A 768 -29.41 12.33 3.98
C ARG A 768 -28.25 12.52 4.93
N ARG A 769 -27.08 12.88 4.39
CA ARG A 769 -25.89 13.27 5.15
C ARG A 769 -25.67 14.78 5.00
N GLY A 770 -26.12 15.56 5.97
CA GLY A 770 -26.10 17.02 5.86
C GLY A 770 -26.88 17.51 4.62
N TYR A 771 -26.21 18.21 3.70
CA TYR A 771 -26.79 18.72 2.45
C TYR A 771 -26.62 17.79 1.24
N SER A 772 -26.19 16.53 1.45
CA SER A 772 -26.06 15.57 0.35
C SER A 772 -27.41 15.17 -0.25
N GLU A 773 -27.38 14.58 -1.44
CA GLU A 773 -28.55 13.92 -2.02
C GLU A 773 -29.09 12.81 -1.08
N PRO A 774 -30.42 12.62 -1.03
CA PRO A 774 -31.04 11.51 -0.31
C PRO A 774 -30.64 10.15 -0.89
N ARG A 775 -30.51 9.17 0.01
CA ARG A 775 -30.24 7.76 -0.28
C ARG A 775 -31.28 6.88 0.42
N ASN A 776 -31.48 5.67 -0.08
CA ASN A 776 -32.33 4.68 0.59
C ASN A 776 -31.63 4.12 1.84
N LEU A 777 -32.39 3.92 2.92
CA LEU A 777 -31.86 3.32 4.16
C LEU A 777 -31.35 1.90 3.93
N SER A 778 -32.05 1.07 3.14
CA SER A 778 -31.59 -0.27 2.75
C SER A 778 -30.20 -0.23 2.10
N LYS A 779 -29.98 0.66 1.14
CA LYS A 779 -28.67 0.84 0.48
C LYS A 779 -27.59 1.30 1.45
N LEU A 780 -27.93 2.20 2.39
CA LEU A 780 -26.99 2.64 3.41
C LEU A 780 -26.60 1.50 4.36
N LEU A 781 -27.55 0.65 4.74
CA LEU A 781 -27.30 -0.52 5.58
C LEU A 781 -26.56 -1.63 4.82
N THR A 782 -26.71 -1.74 3.49
CA THR A 782 -25.80 -2.59 2.69
C THR A 782 -24.36 -2.04 2.69
N GLU A 783 -24.18 -0.72 2.55
CA GLU A 783 -22.85 -0.07 2.58
C GLU A 783 -22.20 -0.15 3.98
N PHE A 784 -23.02 -0.05 5.02
CA PHE A 784 -22.63 -0.08 6.43
C PHE A 784 -23.42 -1.16 7.19
N PRO A 785 -23.09 -2.45 6.99
CA PRO A 785 -23.90 -3.55 7.48
C PRO A 785 -23.99 -3.58 9.00
N PRO A 786 -25.19 -3.83 9.55
CA PRO A 786 -25.36 -4.00 10.98
C PRO A 786 -24.58 -5.22 11.47
N THR A 787 -24.21 -5.21 12.76
CA THR A 787 -23.62 -6.37 13.42
C THR A 787 -24.72 -7.14 14.13
N LEU A 788 -24.84 -8.43 13.83
CA LEU A 788 -25.83 -9.33 14.42
C LEU A 788 -25.13 -10.25 15.43
N TYR A 789 -25.76 -10.42 16.60
CA TYR A 789 -25.20 -11.19 17.72
C TYR A 789 -26.06 -12.39 18.05
N PHE A 790 -25.46 -13.58 18.04
CA PHE A 790 -26.13 -14.85 18.32
C PHE A 790 -25.82 -15.35 19.75
N ALA A 791 -26.71 -16.16 20.32
CA ALA A 791 -26.63 -16.61 21.71
C ALA A 791 -25.42 -17.52 22.01
N ASP A 792 -24.89 -18.19 21.01
CA ASP A 792 -23.67 -19.01 21.04
C ASP A 792 -22.38 -18.17 20.95
N GLY A 793 -22.50 -16.83 20.89
CA GLY A 793 -21.37 -15.90 20.75
C GLY A 793 -20.88 -15.74 19.31
N THR A 794 -21.51 -16.39 18.33
CA THR A 794 -21.26 -16.12 16.92
C THR A 794 -21.76 -14.73 16.56
N THR A 795 -21.01 -14.01 15.72
CA THR A 795 -21.46 -12.70 15.21
C THR A 795 -21.34 -12.62 13.71
N THR A 796 -22.21 -11.85 13.07
CA THR A 796 -22.14 -11.59 11.63
C THR A 796 -22.13 -10.09 11.35
N SER A 797 -21.45 -9.69 10.29
CA SER A 797 -21.42 -8.31 9.82
C SER A 797 -21.25 -8.32 8.30
N GLY A 798 -22.33 -7.97 7.59
CA GLY A 798 -22.41 -8.14 6.13
C GLY A 798 -22.30 -9.63 5.75
N PRO A 799 -21.56 -9.97 4.68
CA PRO A 799 -21.40 -11.36 4.22
C PRO A 799 -20.38 -12.17 5.04
N VAL A 800 -20.00 -11.72 6.24
CA VAL A 800 -18.93 -12.35 7.03
C VAL A 800 -19.46 -12.84 8.38
N VAL A 801 -19.14 -14.08 8.72
CA VAL A 801 -19.39 -14.70 10.02
C VAL A 801 -18.11 -14.83 10.84
N TYR A 802 -18.20 -14.49 12.12
CA TYR A 802 -17.15 -14.62 13.12
C TYR A 802 -17.61 -15.60 14.19
N ARG A 803 -17.13 -16.84 14.12
CA ARG A 803 -17.42 -17.86 15.13
C ARG A 803 -16.61 -17.61 16.39
N ASN A 804 -17.21 -17.77 17.56
CA ASN A 804 -16.48 -17.61 18.82
C ASN A 804 -15.37 -18.69 18.93
N ARG A 805 -14.10 -18.26 18.80
CA ARG A 805 -12.95 -19.10 19.13
C ARG A 805 -12.66 -18.91 20.62
N ARG A 806 -13.22 -19.79 21.45
CA ARG A 806 -13.06 -19.78 22.92
C ARG A 806 -11.60 -19.56 23.31
N LEU A 807 -11.30 -18.45 23.98
CA LEU A 807 -10.29 -18.42 25.03
C LEU A 807 -11.09 -18.58 26.31
N GLY A 808 -10.99 -19.73 26.97
CA GLY A 808 -11.76 -20.03 28.17
C GLY A 808 -11.49 -18.99 29.27
N PHE A 809 -12.35 -17.98 29.37
CA PHE A 809 -12.41 -17.14 30.54
C PHE A 809 -13.09 -17.96 31.63
N MET A 810 -12.31 -18.42 32.60
CA MET A 810 -12.89 -18.91 33.84
C MET A 810 -13.58 -17.72 34.52
N PHE A 811 -14.87 -17.88 34.84
CA PHE A 811 -15.56 -16.93 35.71
C PHE A 811 -14.73 -16.76 36.99
N PRO A 812 -14.39 -15.53 37.42
CA PRO A 812 -13.53 -15.30 38.55
C PRO A 812 -14.07 -16.04 39.78
N PRO A 813 -13.26 -16.83 40.49
CA PRO A 813 -13.71 -17.52 41.70
C PRO A 813 -14.36 -16.57 42.71
N ASP A 814 -13.85 -15.35 42.80
CA ASP A 814 -14.34 -14.30 43.70
C ASP A 814 -15.73 -13.74 43.31
N GLY A 815 -16.17 -13.96 42.07
CA GLY A 815 -17.49 -13.54 41.57
C GLY A 815 -18.61 -14.53 41.90
N LEU A 816 -18.27 -15.77 42.28
CA LEU A 816 -19.24 -16.79 42.70
C LEU A 816 -19.49 -16.66 44.21
N VAL A 817 -20.66 -16.16 44.58
CA VAL A 817 -21.02 -15.88 45.97
C VAL A 817 -22.02 -16.93 46.45
N VAL A 818 -21.55 -17.86 47.28
CA VAL A 818 -22.43 -18.84 47.92
C VAL A 818 -23.04 -18.20 49.17
N ILE A 819 -24.38 -18.20 49.26
CA ILE A 819 -25.11 -17.68 50.43
C ILE A 819 -25.95 -18.80 51.04
N ASP A 820 -26.08 -18.78 52.36
CA ASP A 820 -27.02 -19.63 53.08
C ASP A 820 -28.47 -19.19 52.79
N TRP A 821 -29.28 -20.09 52.26
CA TRP A 821 -30.70 -19.87 51.95
C TRP A 821 -31.64 -20.45 53.02
N THR A 822 -31.10 -20.89 54.16
CA THR A 822 -31.91 -21.39 55.29
C THR A 822 -32.89 -20.32 55.77
N GLY A 823 -34.17 -20.68 55.89
CA GLY A 823 -35.24 -19.74 56.27
C GLY A 823 -35.84 -18.94 55.10
N VAL A 824 -35.43 -19.22 53.86
CA VAL A 824 -35.94 -18.58 52.63
C VAL A 824 -36.71 -19.60 51.79
N ASP A 825 -37.87 -19.22 51.25
CA ASP A 825 -38.54 -20.01 50.22
C ASP A 825 -37.93 -19.69 48.84
N VAL A 826 -37.05 -20.56 48.36
CA VAL A 826 -36.38 -20.46 47.05
C VAL A 826 -37.34 -20.62 45.85
N THR A 827 -38.61 -20.94 46.10
CA THR A 827 -39.67 -21.00 45.09
C THR A 827 -40.57 -19.76 45.13
N ALA A 828 -40.29 -18.78 46.00
CA ALA A 828 -41.00 -17.50 46.09
C ALA A 828 -40.03 -16.34 45.85
N GLU A 829 -40.13 -15.73 44.67
CA GLU A 829 -39.28 -14.62 44.25
C GLU A 829 -39.49 -13.36 45.13
N THR A 830 -40.74 -12.98 45.33
CA THR A 830 -41.15 -11.69 45.94
C THR A 830 -41.81 -11.85 47.30
N ARG A 831 -41.89 -10.77 48.09
CA ARG A 831 -42.59 -10.75 49.39
C ARG A 831 -44.06 -11.18 49.28
N ALA A 832 -44.73 -10.73 48.22
CA ALA A 832 -46.14 -11.05 47.98
C ALA A 832 -46.34 -12.55 47.71
N THR A 833 -45.43 -13.15 46.92
CA THR A 833 -45.50 -14.59 46.62
C THR A 833 -45.16 -15.45 47.84
N ALA A 834 -44.22 -15.04 48.69
CA ALA A 834 -43.91 -15.74 49.94
C ALA A 834 -45.06 -15.63 50.97
N ALA A 835 -45.63 -14.43 51.14
CA ALA A 835 -46.77 -14.22 52.04
C ALA A 835 -48.00 -15.03 51.62
N GLY A 836 -48.25 -15.15 50.31
CA GLY A 836 -49.36 -15.95 49.76
C GLY A 836 -49.26 -17.46 50.03
N LYS A 837 -48.06 -17.97 50.35
CA LYS A 837 -47.84 -19.39 50.68
C LYS A 837 -47.97 -19.73 52.16
N GLY A 838 -48.03 -18.74 53.06
CA GLY A 838 -48.45 -18.91 54.46
C GLY A 838 -47.50 -19.66 55.40
N HIS A 839 -46.27 -19.98 55.00
CA HIS A 839 -45.29 -20.72 55.83
C HIS A 839 -44.33 -19.81 56.63
N GLY A 840 -44.42 -18.49 56.50
CA GLY A 840 -43.61 -17.54 57.28
C GLY A 840 -42.10 -17.51 56.95
N LEU A 841 -41.71 -18.02 55.78
CA LEU A 841 -40.31 -17.96 55.30
C LEU A 841 -40.10 -16.67 54.51
N GLN A 842 -38.86 -16.18 54.47
CA GLN A 842 -38.49 -15.02 53.67
C GLN A 842 -38.53 -15.36 52.17
N SER A 843 -38.79 -14.35 51.34
CA SER A 843 -38.64 -14.43 49.87
C SER A 843 -37.19 -14.26 49.42
N ILE A 844 -36.90 -14.62 48.17
CA ILE A 844 -35.58 -14.41 47.56
C ILE A 844 -35.20 -12.93 47.58
N HIS A 845 -36.14 -12.04 47.25
CA HIS A 845 -35.98 -10.59 47.29
C HIS A 845 -35.60 -10.08 48.69
N GLU A 846 -36.22 -10.59 49.76
CA GLU A 846 -35.86 -10.20 51.14
C GLU A 846 -34.45 -10.65 51.54
N ARG A 847 -34.05 -11.85 51.11
CA ARG A 847 -32.69 -12.35 51.34
C ARG A 847 -31.65 -11.54 50.56
N LEU A 848 -31.95 -11.22 49.31
CA LEU A 848 -31.08 -10.40 48.45
C LEU A 848 -30.92 -8.99 49.02
N GLU A 849 -32.00 -8.33 49.44
CA GLU A 849 -31.91 -7.02 50.11
C GLU A 849 -30.99 -7.05 51.33
N SER A 850 -31.12 -8.09 52.16
CA SER A 850 -30.29 -8.27 53.34
C SER A 850 -28.82 -8.45 52.96
N HIS A 851 -28.53 -9.20 51.88
CA HIS A 851 -27.19 -9.34 51.34
C HIS A 851 -26.62 -8.01 50.84
N LEU A 852 -27.35 -7.28 49.97
CA LEU A 852 -26.89 -6.01 49.39
C LEU A 852 -26.64 -4.92 50.44
N ARG A 853 -27.39 -4.92 51.55
CA ARG A 853 -27.14 -4.04 52.70
C ARG A 853 -25.81 -4.34 53.39
N ASN A 854 -25.45 -5.62 53.48
CA ASN A 854 -24.26 -6.09 54.19
C ASN A 854 -22.98 -6.04 53.35
N VAL A 855 -23.06 -5.92 52.01
CA VAL A 855 -21.89 -5.72 51.15
C VAL A 855 -21.15 -4.43 51.57
N PRO A 856 -19.81 -4.42 51.75
CA PRO A 856 -19.07 -3.22 52.13
C PRO A 856 -19.32 -2.05 51.17
N ARG A 857 -19.48 -0.82 51.71
CA ARG A 857 -19.67 0.40 50.91
C ARG A 857 -18.37 0.79 50.20
N ALA A 858 -18.44 0.96 48.89
CA ALA A 858 -17.36 1.50 48.05
C ALA A 858 -17.43 3.04 47.96
N GLY A 859 -18.62 3.62 48.07
CA GLY A 859 -18.89 5.05 47.96
C GLY A 859 -19.27 5.75 49.26
N LYS A 860 -19.35 7.10 49.20
CA LYS A 860 -19.78 7.96 50.32
C LYS A 860 -21.28 7.83 50.61
N HIS A 861 -22.08 7.59 49.57
CA HIS A 861 -23.53 7.40 49.64
C HIS A 861 -23.92 6.13 48.91
N ARG A 862 -24.90 5.40 49.43
CA ARG A 862 -25.49 4.20 48.82
C ARG A 862 -27.03 4.29 48.82
N TRP A 863 -27.63 3.97 47.68
CA TRP A 863 -29.07 3.74 47.56
C TRP A 863 -29.33 2.36 46.97
N ILE A 864 -30.14 1.56 47.65
CA ILE A 864 -30.63 0.27 47.17
C ILE A 864 -32.10 0.48 46.80
N ILE A 865 -32.45 0.18 45.56
CA ILE A 865 -33.74 0.51 44.96
C ILE A 865 -34.36 -0.77 44.44
N CYS A 866 -35.56 -1.10 44.90
CA CYS A 866 -36.39 -2.18 44.39
C CYS A 866 -37.15 -1.66 43.16
N ASN A 867 -37.06 -2.37 42.04
CA ASN A 867 -37.79 -2.02 40.81
C ASN A 867 -38.52 -3.22 40.17
N ASP A 868 -39.03 -4.13 41.00
CA ASP A 868 -39.82 -5.31 40.61
C ASP A 868 -41.06 -4.98 39.75
N GLY A 869 -41.14 -5.61 38.57
CA GLY A 869 -42.35 -5.66 37.74
C GLY A 869 -42.09 -5.73 36.23
N SER A 870 -43.16 -5.88 35.44
CA SER A 870 -43.05 -5.94 33.98
C SER A 870 -42.41 -4.67 33.41
N GLY A 871 -41.31 -4.81 32.67
CA GLY A 871 -40.57 -3.68 32.12
C GLY A 871 -39.60 -3.02 33.11
N GLU A 872 -39.20 -3.72 34.17
CA GLU A 872 -38.15 -3.30 35.11
C GLU A 872 -36.80 -2.98 34.44
N ILE A 873 -36.01 -2.14 35.12
CA ILE A 873 -34.60 -1.93 34.74
C ILE A 873 -33.77 -3.15 35.16
N ALA A 874 -33.98 -3.56 36.41
CA ALA A 874 -33.52 -4.78 37.07
C ALA A 874 -34.36 -4.95 38.35
N ASP A 875 -34.42 -6.14 38.94
CA ASP A 875 -35.17 -6.37 40.19
C ASP A 875 -34.68 -5.41 41.31
N TYR A 876 -33.36 -5.28 41.42
CA TYR A 876 -32.72 -4.32 42.33
C TYR A 876 -31.62 -3.50 41.65
N LEU A 877 -31.56 -2.22 41.98
CA LEU A 877 -30.49 -1.30 41.59
C LEU A 877 -29.71 -0.85 42.82
N VAL A 878 -28.38 -0.86 42.75
CA VAL A 878 -27.50 -0.36 43.80
C VAL A 878 -26.67 0.79 43.24
N ILE A 879 -26.84 1.99 43.80
CA ILE A 879 -26.11 3.19 43.36
C ILE A 879 -25.18 3.65 44.47
N GLU A 880 -23.89 3.78 44.18
CA GLU A 880 -22.91 4.37 45.08
C GLU A 880 -22.07 5.47 44.42
N VAL A 881 -21.84 6.57 45.13
CA VAL A 881 -20.99 7.67 44.65
C VAL A 881 -19.58 7.53 45.20
N VAL A 882 -18.61 7.23 44.33
CA VAL A 882 -17.21 7.03 44.68
C VAL A 882 -16.50 8.38 44.86
N ARG A 883 -15.43 8.41 45.66
CA ARG A 883 -14.68 9.65 45.97
C ARG A 883 -14.10 10.35 44.74
N SER A 884 -13.82 9.62 43.66
CA SER A 884 -13.32 10.12 42.37
C SER A 884 -14.39 10.90 41.57
N GLY A 885 -15.67 10.81 41.95
CA GLY A 885 -16.80 11.37 41.19
C GLY A 885 -17.46 10.37 40.23
N GLU A 886 -16.95 9.14 40.15
CA GLU A 886 -17.57 8.03 39.44
C GLU A 886 -18.75 7.46 40.23
N ILE A 887 -19.68 6.80 39.53
CA ILE A 887 -20.82 6.11 40.14
C ILE A 887 -20.65 4.62 39.97
N LYS A 888 -20.69 3.88 41.08
CA LYS A 888 -20.88 2.44 41.02
C LYS A 888 -22.38 2.15 40.88
N LEU A 889 -22.77 1.50 39.78
CA LEU A 889 -24.15 1.08 39.52
C LEU A 889 -24.21 -0.44 39.38
N GLY A 890 -24.91 -1.08 40.32
CA GLY A 890 -25.23 -2.50 40.28
C GLY A 890 -26.64 -2.74 39.76
N LEU A 891 -26.80 -3.62 38.77
CA LEU A 891 -28.08 -4.14 38.29
C LEU A 891 -28.21 -5.61 38.68
N TRP A 892 -29.16 -5.94 39.54
CA TRP A 892 -29.31 -7.26 40.15
C TRP A 892 -30.60 -7.92 39.68
N HIS A 893 -30.48 -9.16 39.21
CA HIS A 893 -31.58 -9.98 38.72
C HIS A 893 -31.74 -11.24 39.57
N ALA A 894 -32.94 -11.53 40.04
CA ALA A 894 -33.26 -12.66 40.88
C ALA A 894 -34.41 -13.47 40.30
N LYS A 895 -34.25 -14.80 40.25
CA LYS A 895 -35.34 -15.70 39.83
C LYS A 895 -35.50 -16.86 40.79
N PHE A 896 -36.74 -17.34 40.90
CA PHE A 896 -37.06 -18.52 41.67
C PHE A 896 -36.41 -19.78 41.06
N GLY A 897 -36.16 -20.77 41.90
CA GLY A 897 -35.76 -22.11 41.46
C GLY A 897 -36.95 -23.06 41.36
N ALA A 898 -36.92 -24.01 40.44
CA ALA A 898 -37.97 -25.03 40.27
C ALA A 898 -37.94 -26.15 41.35
N GLY A 899 -37.77 -25.81 42.63
CA GLY A 899 -37.74 -26.74 43.77
C GLY A 899 -36.39 -26.81 44.48
N GLN A 900 -35.96 -28.02 44.90
CA GLN A 900 -34.68 -28.22 45.58
C GLN A 900 -33.48 -27.77 44.71
N PRO A 901 -32.41 -27.21 45.31
CA PRO A 901 -31.22 -26.79 44.57
C PRO A 901 -30.62 -27.95 43.77
N SER A 902 -30.42 -27.74 42.47
CA SER A 902 -29.86 -28.72 41.54
C SER A 902 -29.19 -28.02 40.34
N VAL A 903 -28.68 -28.79 39.37
CA VAL A 903 -28.01 -28.26 38.17
C VAL A 903 -28.97 -28.30 36.98
N ARG A 904 -29.84 -27.28 36.88
CA ARG A 904 -30.83 -27.15 35.79
C ARG A 904 -30.46 -25.97 34.89
N ILE A 905 -30.35 -26.22 33.59
CA ILE A 905 -30.00 -25.20 32.59
C ILE A 905 -31.08 -24.11 32.53
N GLU A 906 -32.36 -24.50 32.54
CA GLU A 906 -33.49 -23.56 32.40
C GLU A 906 -33.54 -22.50 33.52
N ASP A 907 -33.28 -22.91 34.77
CA ASP A 907 -33.23 -22.00 35.94
C ASP A 907 -32.18 -20.89 35.71
N VAL A 908 -31.05 -21.21 35.08
CA VAL A 908 -29.93 -20.28 34.85
C VAL A 908 -30.13 -19.46 33.58
N GLN A 909 -30.66 -20.08 32.52
CA GLN A 909 -30.83 -19.46 31.21
C GLN A 909 -31.70 -18.21 31.27
N VAL A 910 -32.83 -18.27 32.00
CA VAL A 910 -33.79 -17.16 32.10
C VAL A 910 -33.14 -15.93 32.73
N VAL A 911 -32.46 -16.12 33.87
CA VAL A 911 -31.87 -15.02 34.62
C VAL A 911 -30.62 -14.46 33.93
N VAL A 912 -29.81 -15.29 33.25
CA VAL A 912 -28.70 -14.84 32.41
C VAL A 912 -29.22 -13.99 31.25
N ALA A 913 -30.31 -14.40 30.59
CA ALA A 913 -30.89 -13.62 29.49
C ALA A 913 -31.46 -12.26 29.96
N GLN A 914 -32.02 -12.17 31.17
CA GLN A 914 -32.43 -10.88 31.76
C GLN A 914 -31.22 -10.00 32.09
N ALA A 915 -30.19 -10.58 32.70
CA ALA A 915 -28.95 -9.89 33.02
C ALA A 915 -28.27 -9.30 31.77
N LEU A 916 -28.15 -10.09 30.71
CA LEU A 916 -27.59 -9.65 29.42
C LEU A 916 -28.42 -8.52 28.79
N ARG A 917 -29.75 -8.61 28.82
CA ARG A 917 -30.65 -7.55 28.31
C ARG A 917 -30.52 -6.25 29.09
N SER A 918 -30.37 -6.33 30.41
CA SER A 918 -30.27 -5.15 31.27
C SER A 918 -29.03 -4.29 31.03
N ARG A 919 -27.97 -4.85 30.42
CA ARG A 919 -26.72 -4.11 30.11
C ARG A 919 -26.94 -2.83 29.32
N ARG A 920 -27.93 -2.80 28.43
CA ARG A 920 -28.25 -1.62 27.62
C ARG A 920 -28.45 -0.36 28.47
N TRP A 921 -28.93 -0.54 29.71
CA TRP A 921 -29.18 0.56 30.64
C TRP A 921 -27.91 1.29 31.10
N PHE A 922 -26.75 0.64 31.11
CA PHE A 922 -25.49 1.31 31.44
C PHE A 922 -25.10 2.38 30.41
N THR A 923 -25.59 2.25 29.19
CA THR A 923 -25.33 3.18 28.08
C THR A 923 -26.54 4.02 27.70
N ASP A 924 -27.75 3.67 28.17
CA ASP A 924 -28.97 4.40 27.88
C ASP A 924 -28.95 5.77 28.59
N SER A 925 -28.92 6.83 27.78
CA SER A 925 -28.94 8.22 28.25
C SER A 925 -30.19 8.57 29.08
N ARG A 926 -31.27 7.79 28.96
CA ARG A 926 -32.53 7.96 29.70
C ARG A 926 -32.53 7.29 31.07
N LEU A 927 -31.57 6.42 31.39
CA LEU A 927 -31.54 5.66 32.65
C LEU A 927 -31.88 6.54 33.87
N TRP A 928 -31.21 7.68 34.01
CA TRP A 928 -31.39 8.58 35.16
C TRP A 928 -32.74 9.28 35.18
N ALA A 929 -33.31 9.57 34.01
CA ALA A 929 -34.64 10.16 33.89
C ALA A 929 -35.73 9.12 34.22
N GLU A 930 -35.59 7.91 33.68
CA GLU A 930 -36.49 6.79 33.90
C GLU A 930 -36.51 6.37 35.37
N LEU A 931 -35.33 6.19 35.98
CA LEU A 931 -35.24 5.85 37.40
C LEU A 931 -35.90 6.90 38.30
N CYS A 932 -35.70 8.18 37.96
CA CYS A 932 -36.35 9.26 38.70
C CYS A 932 -37.86 9.22 38.57
N ALA A 933 -38.39 9.05 37.36
CA ALA A 933 -39.83 8.94 37.10
C ALA A 933 -40.43 7.77 37.90
N ARG A 934 -39.76 6.62 37.93
CA ARG A 934 -40.18 5.46 38.73
C ARG A 934 -40.17 5.72 40.23
N LEU A 935 -39.18 6.45 40.75
CA LEU A 935 -39.08 6.81 42.18
C LEU A 935 -40.17 7.79 42.63
N VAL A 936 -40.54 8.75 41.77
CA VAL A 936 -41.61 9.71 42.07
C VAL A 936 -43.01 9.18 41.73
N GLY A 937 -43.10 8.01 41.10
CA GLY A 937 -44.37 7.35 40.75
C GLY A 937 -44.98 7.82 39.41
N GLU A 938 -44.18 8.47 38.55
CA GLU A 938 -44.57 8.92 37.21
C GLU A 938 -44.37 7.84 36.13
N SER A 939 -43.63 6.76 36.42
CA SER A 939 -43.41 5.61 35.52
C SER A 939 -43.57 4.27 36.25
N SER A 940 -43.92 3.22 35.50
CA SER A 940 -44.17 1.86 35.98
C SER A 940 -43.11 0.88 35.46
N PRO A 941 -42.70 -0.14 36.25
CA PRO A 941 -43.03 -0.36 37.65
C PRO A 941 -42.45 0.72 38.57
N ARG A 942 -43.19 1.04 39.64
CA ARG A 942 -42.79 2.04 40.63
C ARG A 942 -41.53 1.56 41.36
N ALA A 943 -40.53 2.42 41.45
CA ALA A 943 -39.30 2.12 42.19
C ALA A 943 -39.45 2.58 43.66
N THR A 944 -38.96 1.76 44.59
CA THR A 944 -38.98 2.06 46.02
C THR A 944 -37.59 1.92 46.62
N LEU A 945 -37.26 2.79 47.58
CA LEU A 945 -36.00 2.67 48.31
C LEU A 945 -36.12 1.62 49.40
N VAL A 946 -35.11 0.77 49.48
CA VAL A 946 -34.97 -0.25 50.52
C VAL A 946 -34.48 0.42 51.82
N ASP A 947 -35.05 0.00 52.95
CA ASP A 947 -34.68 0.47 54.28
C ASP A 947 -33.17 0.33 54.55
N GLY A 948 -32.53 1.40 55.02
CA GLY A 948 -31.07 1.48 55.21
C GLY A 948 -30.31 2.19 54.08
N SER A 949 -31.00 2.61 53.02
CA SER A 949 -30.47 3.53 51.99
C SER A 949 -30.25 4.96 52.54
N ASP A 950 -29.31 5.69 51.94
CA ASP A 950 -29.09 7.11 52.27
C ASP A 950 -30.26 8.02 51.85
N ASP A 951 -30.26 9.28 52.30
CA ASP A 951 -31.37 10.24 52.15
C ASP A 951 -31.94 10.30 50.71
N PRO A 952 -33.23 9.96 50.50
CA PRO A 952 -33.88 9.98 49.19
C PRO A 952 -33.87 11.35 48.52
N ARG A 953 -33.92 12.44 49.30
CA ARG A 953 -33.90 13.81 48.75
C ARG A 953 -32.59 14.09 48.02
N ARG A 954 -31.50 13.52 48.51
CA ARG A 954 -30.18 13.65 47.88
C ARG A 954 -30.11 12.88 46.57
N LEU A 955 -30.66 11.67 46.49
CA LEU A 955 -30.77 10.91 45.24
C LEU A 955 -31.59 11.66 44.20
N LEU A 956 -32.77 12.17 44.58
CA LEU A 956 -33.63 12.95 43.69
C LEU A 956 -32.91 14.18 43.12
N VAL A 957 -32.13 14.90 43.93
CA VAL A 957 -31.31 16.03 43.46
C VAL A 957 -30.26 15.58 42.43
N TYR A 958 -29.58 14.46 42.65
CA TYR A 958 -28.63 13.90 41.68
C TYR A 958 -29.31 13.50 40.37
N LEU A 959 -30.50 12.91 40.47
CA LEU A 959 -31.36 12.57 39.35
C LEU A 959 -32.04 13.79 38.71
N GLY A 960 -31.79 15.02 39.20
CA GLY A 960 -32.27 16.26 38.58
C GLY A 960 -33.69 16.69 38.98
N TYR A 961 -34.24 16.12 40.05
CA TYR A 961 -35.55 16.47 40.61
C TYR A 961 -35.40 17.38 41.84
N ASP A 962 -35.92 18.61 41.76
CA ASP A 962 -35.94 19.59 42.86
C ASP A 962 -37.40 20.04 43.11
N PRO A 963 -38.00 19.70 44.26
CA PRO A 963 -39.38 20.08 44.58
C PRO A 963 -39.60 21.59 44.80
N HIS A 964 -38.54 22.38 44.98
CA HIS A 964 -38.62 23.78 45.42
C HIS A 964 -37.98 24.79 44.47
N ASN A 965 -37.27 24.37 43.43
CA ASN A 965 -36.72 25.28 42.42
C ASN A 965 -36.56 24.58 41.06
N GLY A 966 -37.45 24.90 40.11
CA GLY A 966 -37.57 24.27 38.79
C GLY A 966 -36.24 24.07 38.03
N GLY A 967 -35.62 22.90 38.22
CA GLY A 967 -34.76 22.23 37.25
C GLY A 967 -33.43 22.89 36.89
N ARG A 968 -32.79 23.67 37.78
CA ARG A 968 -31.46 24.28 37.50
C ARG A 968 -30.43 24.02 38.59
N ARG A 969 -29.83 22.82 38.60
CA ARG A 969 -28.51 22.61 39.23
C ARG A 969 -27.49 22.06 38.22
N ARG A 970 -26.28 22.65 38.23
CA ARG A 970 -25.13 22.31 37.36
C ARG A 970 -24.57 20.88 37.55
N HIS A 971 -25.12 20.07 38.46
CA HIS A 971 -24.53 18.80 38.94
C HIS A 971 -25.46 17.58 38.81
N SER A 972 -26.53 17.66 38.01
CA SER A 972 -27.44 16.52 37.76
C SER A 972 -26.82 15.51 36.79
N TRP A 973 -27.00 14.21 37.07
CA TRP A 973 -26.58 13.10 36.21
C TRP A 973 -27.34 13.04 34.87
N ARG A 974 -28.50 13.71 34.77
CA ARG A 974 -29.22 13.89 33.50
C ARG A 974 -28.51 14.85 32.54
N ARG A 975 -27.77 15.85 33.05
CA ARG A 975 -27.09 16.86 32.23
C ARG A 975 -25.61 16.60 32.04
N ARG A 976 -24.96 15.99 33.05
CA ARG A 976 -23.58 15.50 32.97
C ARG A 976 -23.59 14.03 33.35
N THR A 977 -23.64 13.16 32.34
CA THR A 977 -23.60 11.71 32.55
C THR A 977 -22.29 11.34 33.24
N PRO A 978 -22.36 10.77 34.45
CA PRO A 978 -21.18 10.37 35.20
C PRO A 978 -20.54 9.13 34.57
N ILE A 979 -19.25 8.91 34.82
CA ILE A 979 -18.60 7.64 34.50
C ILE A 979 -19.17 6.57 35.43
N ILE A 980 -19.65 5.47 34.86
CA ILE A 980 -20.31 4.38 35.57
C ILE A 980 -19.36 3.19 35.72
N LEU A 981 -19.02 2.84 36.96
CA LEU A 981 -18.44 1.56 37.33
C LEU A 981 -19.59 0.55 37.45
N SER A 982 -19.68 -0.38 36.50
CA SER A 982 -20.86 -1.24 36.34
C SER A 982 -20.67 -2.59 37.02
N GLU A 983 -21.73 -3.06 37.66
CA GLU A 983 -21.83 -4.39 38.23
C GLU A 983 -23.15 -5.04 37.78
N VAL A 984 -23.08 -6.30 37.34
CA VAL A 984 -24.29 -7.09 37.06
C VAL A 984 -24.30 -8.29 37.99
N GLY A 985 -25.39 -8.42 38.74
CA GLY A 985 -25.59 -9.51 39.68
C GLY A 985 -26.69 -10.45 39.22
N ILE A 986 -26.45 -11.75 39.30
CA ILE A 986 -27.45 -12.81 39.10
C ILE A 986 -27.67 -13.52 40.43
N VAL A 987 -28.92 -13.80 40.77
CA VAL A 987 -29.31 -14.55 41.95
C VAL A 987 -30.17 -15.72 41.53
N GLN A 988 -29.62 -16.92 41.64
CA GLN A 988 -30.31 -18.16 41.30
C GLN A 988 -30.15 -19.19 42.43
N PRO A 989 -31.01 -19.16 43.46
CA PRO A 989 -30.95 -20.12 44.56
C PRO A 989 -31.29 -21.55 44.14
N GLY A 990 -31.94 -21.76 42.99
CA GLY A 990 -32.19 -23.07 42.42
C GLY A 990 -30.93 -23.78 41.93
N LEU A 991 -29.81 -23.06 41.73
CA LEU A 991 -28.52 -23.61 41.35
C LEU A 991 -27.70 -23.97 42.60
N SER A 992 -27.27 -25.24 42.73
CA SER A 992 -26.33 -25.67 43.78
C SER A 992 -24.89 -25.63 43.28
N GLY A 993 -24.05 -24.84 43.94
CA GLY A 993 -22.63 -24.70 43.61
C GLY A 993 -21.83 -25.99 43.80
N SER A 994 -22.04 -26.71 44.91
CA SER A 994 -21.36 -27.99 45.17
C SER A 994 -21.77 -29.09 44.18
N GLN A 995 -23.06 -29.21 43.85
CA GLN A 995 -23.51 -30.17 42.85
C GLN A 995 -23.02 -29.81 41.45
N HIS A 996 -23.02 -28.53 41.08
CA HIS A 996 -22.48 -28.07 39.80
C HIS A 996 -20.99 -28.40 39.68
N ALA A 997 -20.18 -28.10 40.69
CA ALA A 997 -18.76 -28.45 40.71
C ALA A 997 -18.53 -29.97 40.58
N SER A 998 -19.28 -30.79 41.33
CA SER A 998 -19.18 -32.25 41.26
C SER A 998 -19.60 -32.81 39.90
N GLN A 999 -20.70 -32.30 39.33
CA GLN A 999 -21.21 -32.75 38.04
C GLN A 999 -20.36 -32.26 36.86
N LEU A 1000 -19.73 -31.08 36.98
CA LEU A 1000 -18.79 -30.55 36.01
C LEU A 1000 -17.51 -31.40 35.95
N ALA A 1001 -17.01 -31.86 37.10
CA ALA A 1001 -15.91 -32.83 37.16
C ALA A 1001 -16.26 -34.16 36.47
N GLN A 1002 -17.54 -34.54 36.47
CA GLN A 1002 -18.07 -35.72 35.78
C GLN A 1002 -18.52 -35.42 34.34
N ARG A 1003 -18.40 -34.16 33.88
CA ARG A 1003 -18.79 -33.68 32.53
C ARG A 1003 -20.23 -34.03 32.14
N THR A 1004 -21.18 -33.90 33.05
CA THR A 1004 -22.60 -34.09 32.69
C THR A 1004 -23.07 -32.97 31.75
N ALA A 1005 -24.01 -33.28 30.84
CA ALA A 1005 -24.52 -32.31 29.87
C ALA A 1005 -25.17 -31.08 30.53
N SER A 1006 -25.89 -31.28 31.65
CA SER A 1006 -26.50 -30.20 32.43
C SER A 1006 -25.47 -29.25 33.03
N ALA A 1007 -24.39 -29.79 33.60
CA ALA A 1007 -23.32 -28.99 34.21
C ALA A 1007 -22.49 -28.25 33.16
N LEU A 1008 -22.24 -28.87 32.01
CA LEU A 1008 -21.60 -28.21 30.87
C LEU A 1008 -22.46 -27.07 30.32
N GLY A 1009 -23.77 -27.28 30.14
CA GLY A 1009 -24.67 -26.22 29.67
C GLY A 1009 -24.80 -25.05 30.65
N VAL A 1010 -24.87 -25.33 31.96
CA VAL A 1010 -24.83 -24.28 33.00
C VAL A 1010 -23.48 -23.55 32.99
N GLN A 1011 -22.38 -24.29 32.83
CA GLN A 1011 -21.04 -23.69 32.72
C GLN A 1011 -20.93 -22.78 31.50
N GLU A 1012 -21.46 -23.17 30.34
CA GLU A 1012 -21.49 -22.35 29.13
C GLU A 1012 -22.29 -21.06 29.32
N LEU A 1013 -23.42 -21.11 30.03
CA LEU A 1013 -24.21 -19.91 30.34
C LEU A 1013 -23.48 -18.97 31.31
N ILE A 1014 -22.78 -19.52 32.30
CA ILE A 1014 -21.96 -18.74 33.24
C ILE A 1014 -20.76 -18.12 32.52
N GLU A 1015 -20.11 -18.86 31.62
CA GLU A 1015 -19.02 -18.36 30.78
C GLU A 1015 -19.50 -17.29 29.80
N LEU A 1016 -20.66 -17.45 29.18
CA LEU A 1016 -21.27 -16.40 28.34
C LEU A 1016 -21.55 -15.14 29.16
N PHE A 1017 -22.09 -15.29 30.37
CA PHE A 1017 -22.29 -14.18 31.30
C PHE A 1017 -20.94 -13.54 31.67
N ALA A 1018 -19.91 -14.34 31.94
CA ALA A 1018 -18.55 -13.90 32.22
C ALA A 1018 -17.97 -13.09 31.05
N ASP A 1019 -17.99 -13.65 29.85
CA ASP A 1019 -17.45 -13.06 28.63
C ASP A 1019 -18.09 -11.71 28.38
N VAL A 1020 -19.42 -11.64 28.48
CA VAL A 1020 -20.14 -10.40 28.22
C VAL A 1020 -19.96 -9.39 29.36
N THR A 1021 -19.79 -9.79 30.61
CA THR A 1021 -19.63 -8.83 31.73
C THR A 1021 -18.18 -8.40 31.95
N LEU A 1022 -17.21 -9.30 31.84
CA LEU A 1022 -15.80 -9.08 32.19
C LEU A 1022 -14.98 -8.48 31.03
N ALA A 1023 -15.33 -8.75 29.77
CA ALA A 1023 -14.62 -8.18 28.61
C ALA A 1023 -14.65 -6.64 28.57
N ASP A 1024 -15.59 -6.03 29.29
CA ASP A 1024 -15.82 -4.58 29.36
C ASP A 1024 -15.18 -3.91 30.60
N GLY A 1025 -14.38 -4.62 31.40
CA GLY A 1025 -13.84 -4.12 32.67
C GLY A 1025 -14.90 -3.94 33.77
N ARG A 1026 -16.07 -4.60 33.63
CA ARG A 1026 -17.19 -4.57 34.58
C ARG A 1026 -17.12 -5.79 35.49
N SER A 1027 -17.70 -5.73 36.68
CA SER A 1027 -17.75 -6.86 37.60
C SER A 1027 -19.04 -7.67 37.43
N GLY A 1028 -18.93 -8.99 37.38
CA GLY A 1028 -20.06 -9.92 37.42
C GLY A 1028 -20.11 -10.66 38.76
N SER A 1029 -21.30 -10.77 39.34
CA SER A 1029 -21.54 -11.49 40.60
C SER A 1029 -22.63 -12.54 40.38
N LEU A 1030 -22.39 -13.78 40.78
CA LEU A 1030 -23.34 -14.89 40.68
C LEU A 1030 -23.60 -15.46 42.08
N ILE A 1031 -24.81 -15.24 42.60
CA ILE A 1031 -25.27 -15.75 43.89
C ILE A 1031 -26.01 -17.07 43.70
N VAL A 1032 -25.54 -18.12 44.38
CA VAL A 1032 -26.08 -19.49 44.28
C VAL A 1032 -26.31 -20.13 45.65
N SER A 1033 -26.97 -21.28 45.67
CA SER A 1033 -27.02 -22.15 46.84
C SER A 1033 -25.71 -22.92 47.02
N ALA A 1034 -25.42 -23.30 48.27
CA ALA A 1034 -24.25 -24.12 48.61
C ALA A 1034 -24.21 -25.48 47.88
#